data_AF-A0A4R5AMW4-F1
#
_entry.id   AF-A0A4R5AMW4-F1
#
_cell.length_a   1.000
_cell.length_b   1.000
_cell.length_c   1.000
_cell.angle_alpha   90.00
_cell.angle_beta   90.00
_cell.angle_gamma   90.00
#
_symmetry.space_group_name_H-M   'P 1'
#
loop_
_entity.id
_entity.type
_entity.pdbx_description
1 polymer ?
#
loop_
_entity_poly.entity_id
_entity_poly.type
_entity_poly.pdbx_seq_one_letter_code
_entity_poly.pdbx_strand_id
1 'polypeptide(L)'
;MSAAAPGAFDVVGERVLVGVQVVDISRLSTHPVPMIGQGLVTVAGQGPKDSNGAGKSSFIAALSLLHADEQWKLASGAAGAAELLFTAELAAQEGRWSNVDRGYVIGVFAPPGSAPQDDAVTVWLRINRKAPYLDLRWTSGLHVPYGATESERAARVDELWGQLPRSNGRTDFHAGQLSRVLFGQNARCVSFLSTSVRSSQAANLLAQPLNDLPPHRIFDAIATLTGLDRELEHEQVLRSAEHRHRSEVEETERQIAEWESEVAVIEAGIARRLAARELLGEARTAWRSRCARHLLDGVERAAELRQALAELDDTEAALRQELEAVEDRLAALTDDDESARRFEAAQRKRNELIARDRELEAAQLAATQHLDRLTTTQRQLSDEARAADGRTPDVAAAELAEARTALEDAIAAQAVARAAANEAARRMAAAESGDDVAAEQVERLRAAGLGAAALVDVVAVDPAERDAWEPRLSPYREAVVVGRKDATKAAKALAGLPGSLLVLADPRNVAAGGFDLSTFLDAVAARAGKGAVVDEAAGVLAIGGFAEPITGQPARVAAAQEAHRELTASLDAAAAVVEQARTALSRAETRAKAAEAAERAEALQDEIGELRAANAERQEHRDALAPGLTEAEAAYAHELGVHNSREERITSLRDTRKRLTQTLREKEADRFALTEERDRLALLDREKAWGDSPDAARRHLVELQADLQTRTTTAWDEDATRLTDEVAVRCFPPGTPPEELTAELRELLVTPNWSGAALETRVSLVAALLRALDTHLRDHEDHDRHQLKQIAEQRARRTADLDAARLGYSEAEQTVRAHRTSLAAGIKTMLRKVAAEFDRLDQEYGGYGAGLDYPEPEPPSEPDKPWRWTVSPKWRRAEGQRMSAYTLRSNTAQMDEKAVKLVCAAALARGGDRPLLLILDELGRNLGKQHRREAVALFERIGNDHNITVVGALQDDMERYAIEASGLYIKLRRRSDTMAYNEEPVVVGNDANTDRVELLHSWMSSYRPGTLDVESTGTA
;
A
#
# COMPACT_ATOMS: atom_id res chain seq x y z
N MET A 1 25.13 34.54 34.45
CA MET A 1 24.90 33.79 33.20
C MET A 1 25.76 32.53 33.22
N SER A 2 25.20 31.40 33.61
CA SER A 2 25.84 30.08 33.45
C SER A 2 25.28 29.44 32.19
N ALA A 3 26.16 29.03 31.28
CA ALA A 3 25.79 28.17 30.17
C ALA A 3 25.21 26.86 30.72
N ALA A 4 23.97 26.54 30.36
CA ALA A 4 23.33 25.30 30.77
C ALA A 4 24.07 24.11 30.14
N ALA A 5 24.40 23.13 30.99
CA ALA A 5 24.99 21.86 30.60
C ALA A 5 24.08 21.07 29.62
N PRO A 6 24.65 20.21 28.76
CA PRO A 6 23.90 19.54 27.70
C PRO A 6 23.15 18.30 28.24
N GLY A 7 21.81 18.35 28.21
CA GLY A 7 20.95 17.18 28.39
C GLY A 7 19.48 17.50 28.07
N ALA A 8 18.90 16.81 27.08
CA ALA A 8 17.46 16.52 26.90
C ALA A 8 16.44 17.55 27.44
N PHE A 9 15.94 18.48 26.63
CA PHE A 9 15.04 19.54 27.12
C PHE A 9 13.67 19.04 27.66
N ASP A 10 13.23 19.69 28.75
CA ASP A 10 11.94 19.61 29.49
C ASP A 10 11.79 20.95 30.26
N VAL A 11 11.63 22.06 29.54
CA VAL A 11 11.80 23.43 30.06
C VAL A 11 10.81 23.78 31.18
N VAL A 12 9.55 23.37 31.05
CA VAL A 12 8.51 23.68 32.04
C VAL A 12 8.69 22.83 33.31
N GLY A 13 9.22 21.61 33.19
CA GLY A 13 9.40 20.71 34.31
C GLY A 13 8.07 20.40 34.97
N GLU A 14 7.98 20.45 36.30
CA GLU A 14 6.76 20.17 37.10
C GLU A 14 5.84 21.38 37.28
N ARG A 15 6.16 22.53 36.69
CA ARG A 15 5.39 23.77 36.85
C ARG A 15 4.01 23.67 36.19
N VAL A 16 3.05 24.42 36.73
CA VAL A 16 1.66 24.55 36.25
C VAL A 16 1.42 25.94 35.67
N LEU A 17 0.47 26.06 34.74
CA LEU A 17 0.08 27.36 34.20
C LEU A 17 -0.60 28.19 35.30
N VAL A 18 -0.02 29.34 35.63
CA VAL A 18 -0.56 30.28 36.64
C VAL A 18 -1.05 31.58 36.04
N GLY A 19 -0.78 31.82 34.75
CA GLY A 19 -1.26 32.99 34.04
C GLY A 19 -1.09 32.87 32.53
N VAL A 20 -2.03 33.45 31.79
CA VAL A 20 -1.97 33.51 30.33
C VAL A 20 -2.27 34.94 29.84
N GLN A 21 -1.58 35.37 28.81
CA GLN A 21 -1.90 36.60 28.09
C GLN A 21 -1.80 36.34 26.59
N VAL A 22 -2.78 36.86 25.85
CA VAL A 22 -2.85 36.69 24.39
C VAL A 22 -2.84 38.06 23.72
N VAL A 23 -2.22 38.16 22.55
CA VAL A 23 -2.19 39.39 21.75
C VAL A 23 -2.48 39.03 20.30
N ASP A 24 -3.43 39.72 19.68
CA ASP A 24 -3.83 39.50 18.28
C ASP A 24 -4.31 38.08 17.96
N ILE A 25 -4.90 37.42 18.97
CA ILE A 25 -5.51 36.08 18.88
C ILE A 25 -7.03 36.19 18.89
N SER A 26 -7.68 35.86 17.78
CA SER A 26 -9.13 35.96 17.60
C SER A 26 -9.64 37.30 18.13
N ARG A 27 -10.81 37.34 18.77
CA ARG A 27 -11.37 38.55 19.41
C ARG A 27 -10.93 38.72 20.86
N LEU A 28 -9.93 37.99 21.35
CA LEU A 28 -9.54 37.98 22.76
C LEU A 28 -8.85 39.30 23.14
N SER A 29 -9.10 39.78 24.36
CA SER A 29 -8.46 41.00 24.85
C SER A 29 -7.01 40.76 25.26
N THR A 30 -6.19 41.79 25.25
CA THR A 30 -4.79 41.74 25.72
C THR A 30 -4.60 41.72 27.24
N HIS A 31 -5.68 41.60 28.04
CA HIS A 31 -5.56 41.57 29.50
C HIS A 31 -4.97 40.23 29.97
N PRO A 32 -4.09 40.23 30.98
CA PRO A 32 -3.61 38.98 31.59
C PRO A 32 -4.76 38.28 32.31
N VAL A 33 -4.86 36.96 32.13
CA VAL A 33 -5.84 36.11 32.79
C VAL A 33 -5.10 35.20 33.77
N PRO A 34 -5.28 35.37 35.09
CA PRO A 34 -4.71 34.45 36.08
C PRO A 34 -5.34 33.07 35.95
N MET A 35 -4.56 32.03 36.20
CA MET A 35 -4.96 30.62 36.09
C MET A 35 -4.69 29.88 37.40
N ILE A 36 -5.51 28.87 37.70
CA ILE A 36 -5.24 27.91 38.77
C ILE A 36 -4.65 26.63 38.18
N GLY A 37 -3.72 26.02 38.90
CA GLY A 37 -2.96 24.86 38.43
C GLY A 37 -3.54 23.49 38.74
N GLN A 38 -4.71 23.46 39.41
CA GLN A 38 -5.46 22.25 39.77
C GLN A 38 -6.96 22.59 39.86
N GLY A 39 -7.84 21.60 39.69
CA GLY A 39 -9.28 21.77 39.78
C GLY A 39 -9.95 22.20 38.48
N LEU A 40 -11.23 22.59 38.59
CA LEU A 40 -12.07 22.97 37.44
C LEU A 40 -12.00 24.49 37.17
N VAL A 41 -11.56 24.85 35.95
CA VAL A 41 -11.62 26.18 35.37
C VAL A 41 -12.77 26.23 34.36
N THR A 42 -13.69 27.17 34.48
CA THR A 42 -14.77 27.31 33.51
C THR A 42 -14.71 28.63 32.76
N VAL A 43 -14.95 28.57 31.45
CA VAL A 43 -14.87 29.70 30.53
C VAL A 43 -16.26 29.96 29.95
N ALA A 44 -16.90 31.03 30.42
CA ALA A 44 -18.16 31.54 29.91
C ALA A 44 -17.94 32.66 28.90
N GLY A 45 -18.95 32.92 28.08
CA GLY A 45 -18.94 33.97 27.06
C GLY A 45 -20.18 34.84 27.16
N GLN A 46 -20.03 36.12 26.87
CA GLN A 46 -21.13 37.05 26.72
C GLN A 46 -20.86 37.92 25.49
N GLY A 47 -21.40 37.52 24.34
CA GLY A 47 -21.33 38.30 23.11
C GLY A 47 -22.55 39.19 22.90
N PRO A 48 -22.59 39.94 21.78
CA PRO A 48 -23.65 40.91 21.50
C PRO A 48 -25.01 40.28 21.19
N LYS A 49 -25.01 39.05 20.64
CA LYS A 49 -26.22 38.26 20.31
C LYS A 49 -26.29 36.97 21.12
N ASP A 50 -25.19 36.22 21.18
CA ASP A 50 -25.03 34.97 21.93
C ASP A 50 -23.63 34.91 22.57
N SER A 51 -23.35 33.88 23.39
CA SER A 51 -22.02 33.70 23.98
C SER A 51 -20.94 33.20 23.01
N ASN A 52 -21.31 32.75 21.82
CA ASN A 52 -20.37 32.22 20.83
C ASN A 52 -19.49 33.33 20.26
N GLY A 53 -20.07 34.53 20.09
CA GLY A 53 -19.35 35.71 19.63
C GLY A 53 -18.24 36.23 20.56
N ALA A 54 -18.08 35.68 21.77
CA ALA A 54 -17.09 36.08 22.77
C ALA A 54 -15.75 35.33 22.68
N GLY A 55 -15.61 34.32 21.82
CA GLY A 55 -14.32 33.65 21.57
C GLY A 55 -13.89 32.63 22.63
N LYS A 56 -14.85 31.97 23.32
CA LYS A 56 -14.58 30.91 24.31
C LYS A 56 -13.65 29.82 23.77
N SER A 57 -13.99 29.27 22.60
CA SER A 57 -13.24 28.19 21.94
C SER A 57 -11.84 28.66 21.49
N SER A 58 -11.70 29.93 21.08
CA SER A 58 -10.39 30.50 20.75
C SER A 58 -9.48 30.62 21.98
N PHE A 59 -10.02 30.97 23.15
CA PHE A 59 -9.24 31.06 24.39
C PHE A 59 -8.69 29.70 24.81
N ILE A 60 -9.54 28.67 24.87
CA ILE A 60 -9.10 27.33 25.22
C ILE A 60 -8.20 26.69 24.14
N ALA A 61 -8.36 27.07 22.87
CA ALA A 61 -7.44 26.67 21.80
C ALA A 61 -6.04 27.29 21.97
N ALA A 62 -5.95 28.55 22.42
CA ALA A 62 -4.67 29.16 22.76
C ALA A 62 -3.99 28.41 23.93
N LEU A 63 -4.76 27.97 24.93
CA LEU A 63 -4.25 27.16 26.04
C LEU A 63 -3.74 25.78 25.58
N SER A 64 -4.46 25.10 24.68
CA SER A 64 -4.02 23.80 24.17
C SER A 64 -2.75 23.90 23.33
N LEU A 65 -2.65 24.96 22.52
CA LEU A 65 -1.45 25.24 21.74
C LEU A 65 -0.24 25.55 22.64
N LEU A 66 -0.44 26.36 23.68
CA LEU A 66 0.59 26.66 24.69
C LEU A 66 1.12 25.40 25.39
N HIS A 67 0.27 24.39 25.57
CA HIS A 67 0.63 23.10 26.15
C HIS A 67 1.06 22.05 25.13
N ALA A 68 1.34 22.47 23.89
CA ALA A 68 1.84 21.61 22.82
C ALA A 68 0.96 20.36 22.59
N ASP A 69 -0.36 20.53 22.59
CA ASP A 69 -1.28 19.44 22.26
C ASP A 69 -0.99 18.90 20.85
N GLU A 70 -0.88 17.57 20.74
CA GLU A 70 -0.60 16.85 19.50
C GLU A 70 -1.68 17.07 18.43
N GLN A 71 -2.89 17.45 18.83
CA GLN A 71 -3.98 17.78 17.89
C GLN A 71 -3.64 18.91 16.91
N TRP A 72 -2.63 19.74 17.22
CA TRP A 72 -2.13 20.78 16.32
C TRP A 72 -1.24 20.26 15.18
N LYS A 73 -0.96 18.95 15.08
CA LYS A 73 -0.04 18.35 14.09
C LYS A 73 1.31 19.06 14.08
N LEU A 74 1.91 19.14 15.26
CA LEU A 74 3.18 19.82 15.50
C LEU A 74 4.28 19.36 14.53
N ALA A 75 4.36 18.05 14.24
CA ALA A 75 5.32 17.46 13.30
C ALA A 75 5.14 18.00 11.85
N SER A 76 3.92 18.34 11.45
CA SER A 76 3.60 18.93 10.14
C SER A 76 3.70 20.46 10.13
N GLY A 77 4.26 21.08 11.18
CA GLY A 77 4.47 22.53 11.25
C GLY A 77 3.31 23.33 11.85
N ALA A 78 2.24 22.68 12.31
CA ALA A 78 1.08 23.30 12.96
C ALA A 78 0.42 24.46 12.18
N ALA A 79 0.20 24.27 10.87
CA ALA A 79 -0.40 25.28 10.00
C ALA A 79 -1.75 25.81 10.51
N GLY A 80 -2.56 24.96 11.16
CA GLY A 80 -3.86 25.35 11.73
C GLY A 80 -3.76 26.42 12.83
N ALA A 81 -2.60 26.60 13.49
CA ALA A 81 -2.44 27.65 14.49
C ALA A 81 -2.65 29.06 13.89
N ALA A 82 -2.39 29.26 12.60
CA ALA A 82 -2.63 30.53 11.91
C ALA A 82 -4.11 30.94 11.88
N GLU A 83 -5.04 30.00 12.00
CA GLU A 83 -6.49 30.26 12.07
C GLU A 83 -6.89 30.93 13.40
N LEU A 84 -6.03 30.87 14.42
CA LEU A 84 -6.25 31.59 15.69
C LEU A 84 -5.96 33.09 15.60
N LEU A 85 -5.28 33.56 14.55
CA LEU A 85 -4.94 34.98 14.40
C LEU A 85 -6.19 35.83 14.17
N PHE A 86 -6.19 37.06 14.70
CA PHE A 86 -7.27 38.01 14.43
C PHE A 86 -7.42 38.27 12.91
N THR A 87 -8.66 38.16 12.41
CA THR A 87 -9.02 38.60 11.07
C THR A 87 -10.17 39.60 11.13
N ALA A 88 -10.06 40.67 10.35
CA ALA A 88 -11.04 41.73 10.28
C ALA A 88 -12.38 41.22 9.71
N GLU A 89 -12.33 40.25 8.80
CA GLU A 89 -13.51 39.56 8.25
C GLU A 89 -14.27 38.81 9.35
N LEU A 90 -13.61 37.92 10.10
CA LEU A 90 -14.26 37.18 11.18
C LEU A 90 -14.74 38.09 12.30
N ALA A 91 -14.12 39.27 12.51
CA ALA A 91 -14.59 40.26 13.48
C ALA A 91 -15.71 41.18 12.96
N ALA A 92 -16.05 41.13 11.66
CA ALA A 92 -16.92 42.07 10.96
C ALA A 92 -16.45 43.54 11.07
N GLN A 93 -15.15 43.77 10.90
CA GLN A 93 -14.45 45.04 11.11
C GLN A 93 -13.56 45.48 9.92
N GLU A 94 -13.78 44.94 8.72
CA GLU A 94 -12.95 45.18 7.51
C GLU A 94 -12.73 46.66 7.14
N GLY A 95 -13.64 47.56 7.54
CA GLY A 95 -13.50 49.00 7.30
C GLY A 95 -12.60 49.75 8.29
N ARG A 96 -12.19 49.14 9.41
CA ARG A 96 -11.43 49.80 10.49
C ARG A 96 -10.16 49.04 10.90
N TRP A 97 -10.11 47.73 10.66
CA TRP A 97 -8.99 46.87 11.05
C TRP A 97 -8.51 46.04 9.87
N SER A 98 -7.23 45.66 9.88
CA SER A 98 -6.63 44.73 8.93
C SER A 98 -6.34 43.39 9.59
N ASN A 99 -6.25 42.32 8.80
CA ASN A 99 -5.82 41.00 9.26
C ASN A 99 -4.39 41.06 9.82
N VAL A 100 -4.13 40.51 11.02
CA VAL A 100 -2.81 40.59 11.67
C VAL A 100 -1.82 39.53 11.14
N ASP A 101 -0.61 39.90 10.75
CA ASP A 101 0.34 38.92 10.18
C ASP A 101 0.92 37.93 11.20
N ARG A 102 0.90 38.32 12.48
CA ARG A 102 1.37 37.52 13.61
C ARG A 102 0.60 37.85 14.87
N GLY A 103 0.62 36.94 15.84
CA GLY A 103 0.02 37.08 17.16
C GLY A 103 0.78 36.27 18.19
N TYR A 104 0.45 36.42 19.46
CA TYR A 104 1.22 35.85 20.57
C TYR A 104 0.33 35.17 21.61
N VAL A 105 0.75 33.98 22.04
CA VAL A 105 0.21 33.29 23.22
C VAL A 105 1.34 33.18 24.26
N ILE A 106 1.11 33.78 25.43
CA ILE A 106 2.15 33.97 26.45
C ILE A 106 1.68 33.29 27.72
N GLY A 107 2.40 32.27 28.16
CA GLY A 107 2.09 31.48 29.34
C GLY A 107 3.11 31.68 30.45
N VAL A 108 2.64 31.87 31.68
CA VAL A 108 3.48 31.93 32.87
C VAL A 108 3.27 30.64 33.66
N PHE A 109 4.36 29.90 33.86
CA PHE A 109 4.37 28.62 34.57
C PHE A 109 5.14 28.77 35.88
N ALA A 110 4.57 28.28 36.99
CA ALA A 110 5.22 28.30 38.30
C ALA A 110 4.96 26.98 39.07
N PRO A 111 5.76 26.63 40.09
CA PRO A 111 5.53 25.41 40.86
C PRO A 111 4.17 25.45 41.59
N PRO A 112 3.43 24.33 41.64
CA PRO A 112 2.12 24.28 42.30
C PRO A 112 2.24 24.65 43.79
N GLY A 113 1.28 25.43 44.31
CA GLY A 113 1.21 25.82 45.73
C GLY A 113 2.25 26.85 46.22
N SER A 114 3.28 27.17 45.43
CA SER A 114 4.33 28.15 45.80
C SER A 114 3.93 29.60 45.49
N ALA A 115 4.72 30.55 46.04
CA ALA A 115 4.65 31.94 45.64
C ALA A 115 5.13 32.05 44.17
N PRO A 116 4.36 32.70 43.28
CA PRO A 116 4.64 32.66 41.86
C PRO A 116 5.97 33.33 41.46
N GLN A 117 6.60 34.10 42.36
CA GLN A 117 7.86 34.80 42.11
C GLN A 117 9.11 33.89 42.18
N ASP A 118 9.04 32.76 42.88
CA ASP A 118 10.25 32.01 43.29
C ASP A 118 10.93 31.25 42.13
N ASP A 119 10.15 30.71 41.21
CA ASP A 119 10.66 29.89 40.09
C ASP A 119 9.71 29.91 38.87
N ALA A 120 9.24 31.10 38.50
CA ALA A 120 8.42 31.26 37.31
C ALA A 120 9.23 31.12 36.01
N VAL A 121 8.60 30.56 34.98
CA VAL A 121 9.08 30.56 33.60
C VAL A 121 7.99 31.16 32.72
N THR A 122 8.34 32.16 31.91
CA THR A 122 7.43 32.71 30.91
C THR A 122 7.75 32.13 29.54
N VAL A 123 6.78 31.46 28.94
CA VAL A 123 6.82 30.85 27.60
C VAL A 123 6.06 31.74 26.63
N TRP A 124 6.67 32.03 25.48
CA TRP A 124 6.09 32.81 24.40
C TRP A 124 5.99 31.96 23.15
N LEU A 125 4.77 31.85 22.61
CA LEU A 125 4.51 31.32 21.28
C LEU A 125 4.13 32.45 20.35
N ARG A 126 4.93 32.66 19.31
CA ARG A 126 4.57 33.54 18.20
C ARG A 126 3.91 32.72 17.11
N ILE A 127 2.67 33.06 16.80
CA ILE A 127 1.91 32.48 15.68
C ILE A 127 2.10 33.38 14.47
N ASN A 128 2.52 32.81 13.35
CA ASN A 128 2.70 33.54 12.08
C ASN A 128 1.66 33.06 11.06
N ARG A 129 1.15 33.97 10.23
CA ARG A 129 0.20 33.61 9.15
C ARG A 129 0.84 32.74 8.05
N LYS A 130 2.17 32.78 7.92
CA LYS A 130 2.95 32.00 6.94
C LYS A 130 4.00 31.16 7.66
N ALA A 131 4.48 30.10 7.00
CA ALA A 131 5.56 29.27 7.52
C ALA A 131 6.83 30.10 7.83
N PRO A 132 7.51 29.88 8.96
CA PRO A 132 7.18 28.90 10.02
C PRO A 132 6.00 29.39 10.86
N TYR A 133 4.91 28.61 10.92
CA TYR A 133 3.65 29.04 11.55
C TYR A 133 3.74 29.26 13.07
N LEU A 134 4.76 28.68 13.72
CA LEU A 134 5.01 28.83 15.15
C LEU A 134 6.50 29.00 15.43
N ASP A 135 6.82 29.95 16.32
CA ASP A 135 8.12 30.11 16.93
C ASP A 135 7.99 30.13 18.46
N LEU A 136 8.90 29.43 19.14
CA LEU A 136 8.95 29.32 20.60
C LEU A 136 10.13 30.10 21.17
N ARG A 137 9.85 30.93 22.19
CA ARG A 137 10.84 31.50 23.12
C ARG A 137 10.43 31.32 24.58
N TRP A 138 11.38 31.34 25.50
CA TRP A 138 11.09 31.37 26.94
C TRP A 138 12.15 32.13 27.73
N THR A 139 11.80 32.55 28.94
CA THR A 139 12.72 33.15 29.90
C THR A 139 12.30 32.80 31.32
N SER A 140 13.25 32.78 32.25
CA SER A 140 12.95 32.74 33.69
C SER A 140 12.31 34.06 34.14
N GLY A 141 11.48 33.99 35.17
CA GLY A 141 10.73 35.10 35.73
C GLY A 141 9.50 35.48 34.90
N LEU A 142 8.80 36.52 35.36
CA LEU A 142 7.64 37.09 34.68
C LEU A 142 8.11 38.01 33.54
N HIS A 143 7.65 37.75 32.32
CA HIS A 143 7.98 38.59 31.15
C HIS A 143 6.78 38.70 30.22
N VAL A 144 5.89 39.68 30.45
CA VAL A 144 4.58 39.77 29.78
C VAL A 144 4.28 41.19 29.26
N PRO A 145 3.44 41.36 28.22
CA PRO A 145 3.02 42.69 27.75
C PRO A 145 2.34 43.54 28.83
N TYR A 146 2.77 44.79 28.96
CA TYR A 146 2.34 45.72 30.01
C TYR A 146 1.88 47.06 29.41
N GLY A 147 0.93 47.72 30.08
CA GLY A 147 0.32 48.96 29.62
C GLY A 147 -1.04 49.20 30.26
N ALA A 148 -1.45 50.47 30.35
CA ALA A 148 -2.74 50.86 30.91
C ALA A 148 -3.88 50.64 29.91
N THR A 149 -3.58 50.62 28.61
CA THR A 149 -4.54 50.38 27.54
C THR A 149 -4.20 49.12 26.74
N GLU A 150 -5.19 48.56 26.06
CA GLU A 150 -5.02 47.41 25.18
C GLU A 150 -4.06 47.70 24.01
N SER A 151 -4.20 48.87 23.39
CA SER A 151 -3.31 49.31 22.32
C SER A 151 -1.85 49.46 22.77
N GLU A 152 -1.61 49.91 24.01
CA GLU A 152 -0.25 49.98 24.56
C GLU A 152 0.38 48.60 24.74
N ARG A 153 -0.39 47.60 25.20
CA ARG A 153 0.09 46.23 25.34
C ARG A 153 0.35 45.60 23.98
N ALA A 154 -0.57 45.76 23.03
CA ALA A 154 -0.41 45.27 21.67
C ALA A 154 0.80 45.90 20.96
N ALA A 155 1.02 47.21 21.08
CA ALA A 155 2.13 47.90 20.44
C ALA A 155 3.52 47.46 20.94
N ARG A 156 3.63 46.97 22.18
CA ARG A 156 4.89 46.58 22.82
C ARG A 156 5.27 45.11 22.65
N VAL A 157 4.34 44.26 22.20
CA VAL A 157 4.55 42.80 22.18
C VAL A 157 5.72 42.38 21.28
N ASP A 158 5.87 43.03 20.11
CA ASP A 158 6.95 42.76 19.16
C ASP A 158 8.32 43.18 19.71
N GLU A 159 8.36 44.29 20.44
CA GLU A 159 9.57 44.78 21.10
C GLU A 159 10.04 43.78 22.19
N LEU A 160 9.13 43.35 23.06
CA LEU A 160 9.41 42.36 24.11
C LEU A 160 9.85 41.02 23.52
N TRP A 161 9.16 40.54 22.48
CA TRP A 161 9.58 39.34 21.76
C TRP A 161 11.00 39.48 21.20
N GLY A 162 11.37 40.66 20.69
CA GLY A 162 12.71 40.96 20.18
C GLY A 162 13.80 40.96 21.27
N GLN A 163 13.45 41.25 22.52
CA GLN A 163 14.36 41.25 23.67
C GLN A 163 14.62 39.83 24.20
N LEU A 164 13.72 38.87 23.94
CA LEU A 164 13.90 37.48 24.38
C LEU A 164 15.02 36.76 23.60
N PRO A 165 15.89 35.99 24.29
CA PRO A 165 16.93 35.22 23.64
C PRO A 165 16.32 34.18 22.69
N ARG A 166 17.01 33.91 21.58
CA ARG A 166 16.60 32.85 20.64
C ARG A 166 16.82 31.48 21.29
N SER A 167 15.77 30.68 21.35
CA SER A 167 15.75 29.45 22.14
C SER A 167 16.64 28.33 21.64
N ASN A 168 17.01 28.31 20.35
CA ASN A 168 17.95 27.35 19.77
C ASN A 168 19.30 28.01 19.42
N GLY A 169 19.71 29.00 20.22
CA GLY A 169 20.95 29.76 20.04
C GLY A 169 20.88 30.76 18.88
N ARG A 170 20.94 30.30 17.62
CA ARG A 170 20.88 31.18 16.43
C ARG A 170 19.46 31.29 15.84
N THR A 171 18.58 30.34 16.09
CA THR A 171 17.19 30.32 15.59
C THR A 171 16.22 30.05 16.74
N ASP A 172 14.92 30.17 16.47
CA ASP A 172 13.87 29.75 17.39
C ASP A 172 13.54 28.27 17.15
N PHE A 173 12.92 27.61 18.14
CA PHE A 173 12.33 26.28 17.92
C PHE A 173 10.98 26.43 17.23
N HIS A 174 10.71 25.55 16.27
CA HIS A 174 9.46 25.52 15.51
C HIS A 174 8.50 24.44 16.04
N ALA A 175 7.27 24.42 15.51
CA ALA A 175 6.18 23.54 15.95
C ALA A 175 6.60 22.09 16.25
N GLY A 176 7.34 21.43 15.36
CA GLY A 176 7.71 20.01 15.49
C GLY A 176 8.61 19.66 16.69
N GLN A 177 9.19 20.66 17.34
CA GLN A 177 10.04 20.50 18.51
C GLN A 177 9.37 20.98 19.80
N LEU A 178 8.19 21.58 19.71
CA LEU A 178 7.51 22.29 20.81
C LEU A 178 7.28 21.37 22.03
N SER A 179 6.65 20.20 21.81
CA SER A 179 6.34 19.24 22.87
C SER A 179 7.63 18.73 23.55
N ARG A 180 8.63 18.33 22.74
CA ARG A 180 9.93 17.87 23.24
C ARG A 180 10.65 18.94 24.06
N VAL A 181 10.67 20.18 23.61
CA VAL A 181 11.43 21.26 24.27
C VAL A 181 10.73 21.71 25.56
N LEU A 182 9.42 21.94 25.51
CA LEU A 182 8.68 22.44 26.67
C LEU A 182 8.44 21.37 27.73
N PHE A 183 8.13 20.13 27.33
CA PHE A 183 7.57 19.11 28.21
C PHE A 183 8.29 17.75 28.15
N GLY A 184 9.40 17.66 27.40
CA GLY A 184 10.15 16.42 27.23
C GLY A 184 9.34 15.36 26.49
N GLN A 185 9.38 14.12 26.97
CA GLN A 185 8.63 12.99 26.39
C GLN A 185 7.18 12.86 26.91
N ASN A 186 6.70 13.83 27.71
CA ASN A 186 5.44 13.73 28.43
C ASN A 186 4.32 14.53 27.76
N ALA A 187 3.13 13.93 27.64
CA ALA A 187 1.94 14.65 27.20
C ALA A 187 1.42 15.50 28.37
N ARG A 188 1.23 16.80 28.14
CA ARG A 188 0.83 17.78 29.17
C ARG A 188 -0.57 18.35 28.97
N CYS A 189 -1.14 18.19 27.78
CA CYS A 189 -2.49 18.63 27.50
C CYS A 189 -3.24 17.62 26.64
N VAL A 190 -4.54 17.53 26.93
CA VAL A 190 -5.53 16.80 26.16
C VAL A 190 -6.68 17.76 25.92
N SER A 191 -6.86 18.22 24.69
CA SER A 191 -7.98 19.11 24.38
C SER A 191 -9.09 18.46 23.57
N PHE A 192 -10.30 18.95 23.82
CA PHE A 192 -11.48 18.77 23.01
C PHE A 192 -11.82 20.16 22.47
N LEU A 193 -11.64 20.39 21.17
CA LEU A 193 -11.99 21.66 20.52
C LEU A 193 -13.01 21.35 19.42
N SER A 194 -14.08 22.13 19.30
CA SER A 194 -15.07 21.94 18.22
C SER A 194 -14.46 22.17 16.83
N THR A 195 -15.10 21.65 15.79
CA THR A 195 -14.65 21.75 14.39
C THR A 195 -14.63 23.18 13.84
N SER A 196 -15.26 24.13 14.54
CA SER A 196 -15.29 25.56 14.16
C SER A 196 -13.91 26.24 14.23
N VAL A 197 -12.93 25.61 14.88
CA VAL A 197 -11.53 26.06 14.99
C VAL A 197 -10.58 25.07 14.26
N ARG A 198 -11.10 24.24 13.33
CA ARG A 198 -10.34 23.09 12.77
C ARG A 198 -10.49 22.88 11.25
N SER A 199 -9.47 22.21 10.70
CA SER A 199 -9.46 21.55 9.39
C SER A 199 -9.40 20.00 9.40
N SER A 200 -9.31 19.28 10.54
CA SER A 200 -9.44 17.79 10.50
C SER A 200 -9.98 17.08 11.75
N GLN A 201 -10.65 15.95 11.54
CA GLN A 201 -11.21 15.02 12.55
C GLN A 201 -10.13 14.08 13.12
N ALA A 202 -9.61 14.36 14.31
CA ALA A 202 -8.87 13.37 15.10
C ALA A 202 -9.85 12.48 15.88
N ALA A 203 -9.46 11.24 16.17
CA ALA A 203 -10.25 10.30 16.98
C ALA A 203 -10.37 10.86 18.41
N ASN A 204 -11.55 11.28 18.81
CA ASN A 204 -11.76 11.85 20.14
C ASN A 204 -12.93 11.13 20.80
N LEU A 205 -12.67 10.52 21.97
CA LEU A 205 -13.64 9.75 22.75
C LEU A 205 -14.87 10.56 23.16
N LEU A 206 -14.74 11.89 23.17
CA LEU A 206 -15.78 12.83 23.58
C LEU A 206 -16.45 13.58 22.41
N ALA A 207 -15.99 13.37 21.16
CA ALA A 207 -16.55 14.06 19.98
C ALA A 207 -17.83 13.44 19.45
N GLN A 208 -17.99 12.15 19.72
CA GLN A 208 -19.13 11.36 19.31
C GLN A 208 -19.53 10.48 20.50
N PRO A 209 -20.81 10.12 20.61
CA PRO A 209 -21.24 9.12 21.57
C PRO A 209 -20.35 7.87 21.47
N LEU A 210 -19.93 7.34 22.62
CA LEU A 210 -18.95 6.24 22.67
C LEU A 210 -19.35 5.05 21.79
N ASN A 211 -20.66 4.77 21.64
CA ASN A 211 -21.22 3.69 20.81
C ASN A 211 -21.04 3.89 19.29
N ASP A 212 -20.82 5.11 18.83
CA ASP A 212 -20.59 5.43 17.42
C ASP A 212 -19.09 5.32 17.05
N LEU A 213 -18.22 5.24 18.06
CA LEU A 213 -16.79 5.08 17.86
C LEU A 213 -16.41 3.61 17.69
N PRO A 214 -15.71 3.24 16.59
CA PRO A 214 -15.24 1.87 16.42
C PRO A 214 -14.07 1.58 17.39
N PRO A 215 -13.86 0.31 17.80
CA PRO A 215 -12.89 -0.07 18.84
C PRO A 215 -11.42 0.37 18.59
N HIS A 216 -11.00 0.48 17.32
CA HIS A 216 -9.65 0.94 16.99
C HIS A 216 -9.48 2.45 17.27
N ARG A 217 -10.51 3.27 17.02
CA ARG A 217 -10.48 4.71 17.32
C ARG A 217 -10.44 4.97 18.82
N ILE A 218 -11.06 4.08 19.61
CA ILE A 218 -10.98 4.12 21.08
C ILE A 218 -9.56 3.82 21.53
N PHE A 219 -8.90 2.82 20.94
CA PHE A 219 -7.49 2.54 21.21
C PHE A 219 -6.60 3.73 20.82
N ASP A 220 -6.74 4.28 19.62
CA ASP A 220 -5.93 5.42 19.15
C ASP A 220 -5.99 6.59 20.17
N ALA A 221 -7.18 6.90 20.67
CA ALA A 221 -7.35 7.93 21.69
C ALA A 221 -6.64 7.59 23.02
N ILE A 222 -6.75 6.34 23.50
CA ILE A 222 -6.03 5.89 24.70
C ILE A 222 -4.51 5.89 24.47
N ALA A 223 -4.07 5.51 23.27
CA ALA A 223 -2.67 5.43 22.90
C ALA A 223 -2.02 6.82 22.84
N THR A 224 -2.73 7.84 22.36
CA THR A 224 -2.28 9.24 22.42
C THR A 224 -2.12 9.71 23.88
N LEU A 225 -3.08 9.39 24.75
CA LEU A 225 -3.05 9.78 26.17
C LEU A 225 -1.92 9.12 26.95
N THR A 226 -1.70 7.85 26.69
CA THR A 226 -0.71 7.02 27.40
C THR A 226 0.69 7.12 26.77
N GLY A 227 0.81 7.67 25.56
CA GLY A 227 2.06 7.80 24.81
C GLY A 227 2.45 6.57 23.98
N LEU A 228 1.54 5.59 23.84
CA LEU A 228 1.79 4.35 23.09
C LEU A 228 1.91 4.58 21.57
N ASP A 229 1.33 5.66 21.03
CA ASP A 229 1.42 5.99 19.60
C ASP A 229 2.88 6.11 19.13
N ARG A 230 3.74 6.75 19.93
CA ARG A 230 5.16 6.91 19.60
C ARG A 230 5.92 5.60 19.59
N GLU A 231 5.57 4.69 20.50
CA GLU A 231 6.18 3.35 20.56
C GLU A 231 5.73 2.49 19.36
N LEU A 232 4.48 2.63 18.92
CA LEU A 232 3.97 2.01 17.69
C LEU A 232 4.64 2.60 16.44
N GLU A 233 4.85 3.91 16.37
CA GLU A 233 5.61 4.57 15.30
C GLU A 233 7.07 4.10 15.28
N HIS A 234 7.70 3.98 16.44
CA HIS A 234 9.08 3.48 16.55
C HIS A 234 9.18 2.02 16.09
N GLU A 235 8.23 1.17 16.45
CA GLU A 235 8.14 -0.20 15.91
C GLU A 235 8.02 -0.20 14.39
N GLN A 236 7.19 0.68 13.81
CA GLN A 236 7.05 0.81 12.37
C GLN A 236 8.38 1.20 11.71
N VAL A 237 9.14 2.15 12.28
CA VAL A 237 10.46 2.54 11.79
C VAL A 237 11.44 1.35 11.80
N LEU A 238 11.48 0.58 12.89
CA LEU A 238 12.34 -0.60 13.01
C LEU A 238 11.96 -1.67 11.97
N ARG A 239 10.66 -1.92 11.77
CA ARG A 239 10.17 -2.83 10.72
C ARG A 239 10.54 -2.36 9.32
N SER A 240 10.40 -1.07 9.01
CA SER A 240 10.80 -0.53 7.70
C SER A 240 12.31 -0.69 7.47
N ALA A 241 13.13 -0.62 8.52
CA ALA A 241 14.56 -0.90 8.43
C ALA A 241 14.85 -2.40 8.19
N GLU A 242 14.17 -3.31 8.90
CA GLU A 242 14.26 -4.76 8.66
C GLU A 242 13.87 -5.14 7.22
N HIS A 243 12.76 -4.59 6.71
CA HIS A 243 12.35 -4.80 5.33
C HIS A 243 13.41 -4.33 4.33
N ARG A 244 14.07 -3.18 4.58
CA ARG A 244 15.15 -2.68 3.72
C ARG A 244 16.33 -3.65 3.69
N HIS A 245 16.75 -4.18 4.83
CA HIS A 245 17.83 -5.18 4.90
C HIS A 245 17.43 -6.48 4.21
N ARG A 246 16.16 -6.91 4.29
CA ARG A 246 15.67 -8.08 3.55
C ARG A 246 15.77 -7.87 2.05
N SER A 247 15.31 -6.74 1.54
CA SER A 247 15.40 -6.40 0.12
C SER A 247 16.85 -6.27 -0.36
N GLU A 248 17.75 -5.75 0.48
CA GLU A 248 19.18 -5.68 0.18
C GLU A 248 19.81 -7.08 0.02
N VAL A 249 19.43 -8.04 0.86
CA VAL A 249 19.85 -9.45 0.72
C VAL A 249 19.32 -10.05 -0.58
N GLU A 250 18.02 -9.91 -0.87
CA GLU A 250 17.38 -10.44 -2.09
C GLU A 250 18.01 -9.85 -3.36
N GLU A 251 18.32 -8.55 -3.37
CA GLU A 251 18.98 -7.87 -4.47
C GLU A 251 20.43 -8.36 -4.63
N THR A 252 21.18 -8.48 -3.53
CA THR A 252 22.56 -8.97 -3.55
C THR A 252 22.63 -10.42 -4.06
N GLU A 253 21.71 -11.29 -3.64
CA GLU A 253 21.63 -12.67 -4.14
C GLU A 253 21.36 -12.72 -5.65
N ARG A 254 20.46 -11.87 -6.15
CA ARG A 254 20.17 -11.77 -7.59
C ARG A 254 21.39 -11.29 -8.37
N GLN A 255 22.05 -10.23 -7.91
CA GLN A 255 23.25 -9.70 -8.55
C GLN A 255 24.40 -10.71 -8.56
N ILE A 256 24.54 -11.53 -7.52
CA ILE A 256 25.52 -12.62 -7.48
C ILE A 256 25.16 -13.71 -8.50
N ALA A 257 23.90 -14.13 -8.56
CA ALA A 257 23.47 -15.16 -9.51
C ALA A 257 23.65 -14.73 -10.98
N GLU A 258 23.31 -13.48 -11.31
CA GLU A 258 23.55 -12.90 -12.64
C GLU A 258 25.04 -12.90 -12.96
N TRP A 259 25.88 -12.38 -12.06
CA TRP A 259 27.33 -12.36 -12.23
C TRP A 259 27.94 -13.77 -12.35
N GLU A 260 27.48 -14.75 -11.56
CA GLU A 260 27.94 -16.15 -11.66
C GLU A 260 27.61 -16.76 -13.02
N SER A 261 26.45 -16.45 -13.59
CA SER A 261 26.07 -16.92 -14.93
C SER A 261 26.97 -16.35 -16.03
N GLU A 262 27.33 -15.06 -15.95
CA GLU A 262 28.24 -14.40 -16.88
C GLU A 262 29.65 -14.98 -16.77
N VAL A 263 30.14 -15.15 -15.54
CA VAL A 263 31.46 -15.70 -15.25
C VAL A 263 31.58 -17.16 -15.69
N ALA A 264 30.52 -17.97 -15.57
CA ALA A 264 30.54 -19.37 -16.00
C ALA A 264 30.85 -19.52 -17.50
N VAL A 265 30.40 -18.58 -18.34
CA VAL A 265 30.74 -18.57 -19.78
C VAL A 265 32.23 -18.30 -19.98
N ILE A 266 32.81 -17.38 -19.22
CA ILE A 266 34.23 -17.04 -19.26
C ILE A 266 35.07 -18.23 -18.76
N GLU A 267 34.74 -18.80 -17.61
CA GLU A 267 35.40 -19.97 -17.02
C GLU A 267 35.34 -21.17 -17.98
N ALA A 268 34.21 -21.42 -18.66
CA ALA A 268 34.10 -22.46 -19.69
C ALA A 268 34.97 -22.18 -20.93
N GLY A 269 35.14 -20.91 -21.32
CA GLY A 269 36.09 -20.49 -22.36
C GLY A 269 37.54 -20.80 -21.96
N ILE A 270 37.92 -20.44 -20.73
CA ILE A 270 39.27 -20.69 -20.19
C ILE A 270 39.54 -22.19 -20.06
N ALA A 271 38.60 -22.96 -19.53
CA ALA A 271 38.71 -24.42 -19.38
C ALA A 271 38.93 -25.12 -20.73
N ARG A 272 38.24 -24.67 -21.79
CA ARG A 272 38.45 -25.18 -23.15
C ARG A 272 39.87 -24.89 -23.66
N ARG A 273 40.39 -23.68 -23.45
CA ARG A 273 41.77 -23.32 -23.82
C ARG A 273 42.81 -24.10 -23.01
N LEU A 274 42.56 -24.37 -21.73
CA LEU A 274 43.44 -25.22 -20.91
C LEU A 274 43.49 -26.66 -21.44
N ALA A 275 42.33 -27.27 -21.73
CA ALA A 275 42.28 -28.59 -22.35
C ALA A 275 42.94 -28.62 -23.74
N ALA A 276 42.79 -27.54 -24.53
CA ALA A 276 43.47 -27.40 -25.82
C ALA A 276 45.00 -27.35 -25.67
N ARG A 277 45.54 -26.74 -24.60
CA ARG A 277 46.99 -26.71 -24.32
C ARG A 277 47.55 -28.11 -24.01
N GLU A 278 46.82 -28.90 -23.22
CA GLU A 278 47.20 -30.30 -22.94
C GLU A 278 47.20 -31.13 -24.23
N LEU A 279 46.11 -31.06 -25.00
CA LEU A 279 45.98 -31.75 -26.28
C LEU A 279 47.00 -31.27 -27.33
N LEU A 280 47.41 -30.00 -27.30
CA LEU A 280 48.44 -29.47 -28.21
C LEU A 280 49.80 -30.14 -27.95
N GLY A 281 50.12 -30.45 -26.68
CA GLY A 281 51.31 -31.21 -26.32
C GLY A 281 51.27 -32.64 -26.87
N GLU A 282 50.11 -33.29 -26.79
CA GLU A 282 49.88 -34.62 -27.36
C GLU A 282 49.96 -34.60 -28.89
N ALA A 283 49.32 -33.63 -29.54
CA ALA A 283 49.33 -33.46 -31.00
C ALA A 283 50.74 -33.22 -31.54
N ARG A 284 51.57 -32.42 -30.83
CA ARG A 284 52.99 -32.22 -31.16
C ARG A 284 53.81 -33.50 -31.02
N THR A 285 53.55 -34.27 -29.97
CA THR A 285 54.24 -35.55 -29.74
C THR A 285 53.87 -36.57 -30.80
N ALA A 286 52.58 -36.65 -31.17
CA ALA A 286 52.09 -37.49 -32.26
C ALA A 286 52.70 -37.06 -33.61
N TRP A 287 52.75 -35.76 -33.91
CA TRP A 287 53.41 -35.23 -35.11
C TRP A 287 54.91 -35.55 -35.16
N ARG A 288 55.60 -35.47 -34.01
CA ARG A 288 57.02 -35.81 -33.91
C ARG A 288 57.27 -37.31 -34.11
N SER A 289 56.47 -38.17 -33.48
CA SER A 289 56.53 -39.63 -33.66
C SER A 289 56.19 -40.04 -35.08
N ARG A 290 55.23 -39.36 -35.72
CA ARG A 290 54.94 -39.47 -37.15
C ARG A 290 56.19 -39.17 -37.99
N CYS A 291 56.86 -38.03 -37.77
CA CYS A 291 58.07 -37.68 -38.52
C CYS A 291 59.17 -38.74 -38.38
N ALA A 292 59.39 -39.28 -37.17
CA ALA A 292 60.33 -40.38 -36.93
C ALA A 292 59.96 -41.64 -37.73
N ARG A 293 58.68 -42.03 -37.71
CA ARG A 293 58.19 -43.22 -38.40
C ARG A 293 58.30 -43.08 -39.92
N HIS A 294 57.88 -41.95 -40.48
CA HIS A 294 57.97 -41.66 -41.91
C HIS A 294 59.43 -41.59 -42.42
N LEU A 295 60.39 -41.18 -41.58
CA LEU A 295 61.81 -41.20 -41.90
C LEU A 295 62.35 -42.64 -41.95
N LEU A 296 62.05 -43.48 -40.95
CA LEU A 296 62.52 -44.87 -40.92
C LEU A 296 61.87 -45.74 -41.98
N ASP A 297 60.55 -45.62 -42.17
CA ASP A 297 59.84 -46.31 -43.25
C ASP A 297 60.40 -45.88 -44.62
N GLY A 298 60.77 -44.60 -44.79
CA GLY A 298 61.43 -44.11 -46.00
C GLY A 298 62.81 -44.72 -46.21
N VAL A 299 63.62 -44.86 -45.15
CA VAL A 299 64.95 -45.49 -45.22
C VAL A 299 64.86 -46.98 -45.54
N GLU A 300 63.91 -47.69 -44.93
CA GLU A 300 63.65 -49.12 -45.18
C GLU A 300 63.10 -49.33 -46.60
N ARG A 301 62.12 -48.52 -47.03
CA ARG A 301 61.58 -48.54 -48.39
C ARG A 301 62.63 -48.23 -49.45
N ALA A 302 63.55 -47.30 -49.21
CA ALA A 302 64.67 -47.01 -50.13
C ALA A 302 65.65 -48.18 -50.30
N ALA A 303 65.72 -49.10 -49.34
CA ALA A 303 66.48 -50.34 -49.46
C ALA A 303 65.70 -51.39 -50.29
N GLU A 304 64.40 -51.54 -50.04
CA GLU A 304 63.51 -52.47 -50.75
C GLU A 304 63.30 -52.12 -52.24
N LEU A 305 63.07 -50.83 -52.55
CA LEU A 305 62.91 -50.34 -53.93
C LEU A 305 64.13 -50.68 -54.80
N ARG A 306 65.31 -50.69 -54.18
CA ARG A 306 66.58 -51.05 -54.83
C ARG A 306 66.63 -52.52 -55.24
N GLN A 307 65.94 -53.39 -54.50
CA GLN A 307 65.84 -54.83 -54.76
C GLN A 307 64.70 -55.14 -55.74
N ALA A 308 63.54 -54.51 -55.57
CA ALA A 308 62.36 -54.72 -56.42
C ALA A 308 62.56 -54.30 -57.88
N LEU A 309 63.31 -53.21 -58.14
CA LEU A 309 63.65 -52.78 -59.50
C LEU A 309 64.39 -53.85 -60.31
N ALA A 310 65.07 -54.81 -59.68
CA ALA A 310 65.79 -55.89 -60.36
C ALA A 310 64.91 -57.11 -60.71
N GLU A 311 63.81 -57.34 -59.99
CA GLU A 311 62.90 -58.47 -60.19
C GLU A 311 61.79 -58.18 -61.23
N LEU A 312 61.53 -56.90 -61.49
CA LEU A 312 60.51 -56.43 -62.43
C LEU A 312 60.83 -56.72 -63.91
N ASP A 313 62.11 -56.67 -64.29
CA ASP A 313 62.55 -56.87 -65.68
C ASP A 313 62.20 -58.28 -66.21
N ASP A 314 62.20 -59.31 -65.34
CA ASP A 314 61.90 -60.70 -65.72
C ASP A 314 60.39 -60.99 -65.83
N THR A 315 59.55 -60.19 -65.15
CA THR A 315 58.10 -60.46 -65.00
C THR A 315 57.27 -59.84 -66.14
N GLU A 316 57.74 -58.74 -66.72
CA GLU A 316 57.03 -57.97 -67.77
C GLU A 316 56.87 -58.75 -69.09
N ALA A 317 57.76 -59.70 -69.38
CA ALA A 317 57.72 -60.52 -70.59
C ALA A 317 56.57 -61.56 -70.59
N ALA A 318 56.17 -62.07 -69.43
CA ALA A 318 55.16 -63.12 -69.31
C ALA A 318 53.71 -62.57 -69.36
N LEU A 319 53.49 -61.37 -68.83
CA LEU A 319 52.17 -60.75 -68.68
C LEU A 319 51.55 -60.25 -70.00
N ARG A 320 52.35 -59.93 -71.02
CA ARG A 320 51.86 -59.45 -72.34
C ARG A 320 51.00 -60.50 -73.07
N GLN A 321 51.26 -61.78 -72.84
CA GLN A 321 50.60 -62.88 -73.53
C GLN A 321 49.24 -63.26 -72.92
N GLU A 322 49.03 -62.93 -71.64
CA GLU A 322 47.82 -63.29 -70.89
C GLU A 322 46.70 -62.24 -71.06
N LEU A 323 47.09 -61.00 -71.35
CA LEU A 323 46.17 -59.87 -71.49
C LEU A 323 45.24 -59.99 -72.71
N GLU A 324 45.76 -60.48 -73.83
CA GLU A 324 45.03 -60.59 -75.11
C GLU A 324 43.81 -61.54 -75.00
N ALA A 325 43.88 -62.57 -74.17
CA ALA A 325 42.81 -63.55 -73.97
C ALA A 325 41.64 -63.06 -73.08
N VAL A 326 41.84 -61.98 -72.30
CA VAL A 326 40.82 -61.43 -71.37
C VAL A 326 40.01 -60.32 -72.04
N GLU A 327 40.58 -59.62 -73.03
CA GLU A 327 39.89 -58.55 -73.76
C GLU A 327 38.71 -59.08 -74.60
N ASP A 328 38.85 -60.25 -75.22
CA ASP A 328 37.79 -60.91 -76.00
C ASP A 328 36.56 -61.32 -75.16
N ARG A 329 36.74 -61.62 -73.87
CA ARG A 329 35.65 -62.02 -72.96
C ARG A 329 34.87 -60.84 -72.38
N LEU A 330 35.48 -59.65 -72.32
CA LEU A 330 34.87 -58.41 -71.82
C LEU A 330 33.89 -57.76 -72.81
N ALA A 331 34.14 -57.93 -74.11
CA ALA A 331 33.29 -57.40 -75.17
C ALA A 331 31.88 -58.04 -75.18
N ALA A 332 31.74 -59.29 -74.72
CA ALA A 332 30.48 -60.03 -74.75
C ALA A 332 29.50 -59.74 -73.59
N LEU A 333 29.94 -59.11 -72.49
CA LEU A 333 29.14 -58.87 -71.28
C LEU A 333 28.71 -57.41 -71.07
N THR A 334 29.24 -56.49 -71.88
CA THR A 334 29.07 -55.04 -71.69
C THR A 334 27.82 -54.48 -72.38
N ASP A 335 27.19 -55.24 -73.29
CA ASP A 335 26.08 -54.75 -74.15
C ASP A 335 24.69 -55.26 -73.66
N ASP A 336 24.28 -54.86 -72.46
CA ASP A 336 22.91 -55.14 -71.96
C ASP A 336 22.38 -54.01 -71.06
N ASP A 337 21.81 -52.98 -71.70
CA ASP A 337 21.24 -51.74 -71.15
C ASP A 337 19.96 -51.96 -70.31
N GLU A 338 19.35 -53.13 -70.39
CA GLU A 338 18.04 -53.39 -69.80
C GLU A 338 18.11 -53.55 -68.27
N SER A 339 19.20 -54.13 -67.75
CA SER A 339 19.38 -54.37 -66.31
C SER A 339 19.73 -53.09 -65.51
N ALA A 340 20.40 -52.10 -66.12
CA ALA A 340 20.70 -50.83 -65.44
C ALA A 340 19.44 -49.97 -65.20
N ARG A 341 18.50 -49.95 -66.16
CA ARG A 341 17.23 -49.22 -66.04
C ARG A 341 16.32 -49.80 -64.96
N ARG A 342 16.32 -51.11 -64.76
CA ARG A 342 15.51 -51.80 -63.74
C ARG A 342 15.98 -51.48 -62.31
N PHE A 343 17.30 -51.39 -62.08
CA PHE A 343 17.87 -51.03 -60.78
C PHE A 343 17.53 -49.60 -60.33
N GLU A 344 17.71 -48.60 -61.21
CA GLU A 344 17.37 -47.21 -60.87
C GLU A 344 15.87 -46.99 -60.65
N ALA A 345 15.01 -47.72 -61.37
CA ALA A 345 13.57 -47.68 -61.18
C ALA A 345 13.17 -48.21 -59.79
N ALA A 346 13.78 -49.32 -59.34
CA ALA A 346 13.55 -49.89 -58.02
C ALA A 346 14.02 -48.96 -56.88
N GLN A 347 15.19 -48.32 -57.04
CA GLN A 347 15.73 -47.39 -56.04
C GLN A 347 14.88 -46.12 -55.87
N ARG A 348 14.46 -45.51 -56.99
CA ARG A 348 13.57 -44.32 -56.96
C ARG A 348 12.26 -44.64 -56.27
N LYS A 349 11.64 -45.79 -56.61
CA LYS A 349 10.36 -46.20 -56.05
C LYS A 349 10.42 -46.42 -54.53
N ARG A 350 11.50 -47.05 -54.03
CA ARG A 350 11.72 -47.25 -52.59
C ARG A 350 11.86 -45.93 -51.85
N ASN A 351 12.70 -45.01 -52.34
CA ASN A 351 12.96 -43.75 -51.66
C ASN A 351 11.71 -42.82 -51.63
N GLU A 352 10.90 -42.85 -52.69
CA GLU A 352 9.61 -42.14 -52.74
C GLU A 352 8.63 -42.63 -51.66
N LEU A 353 8.54 -43.96 -51.46
CA LEU A 353 7.65 -44.55 -50.46
C LEU A 353 8.16 -44.31 -49.01
N ILE A 354 9.48 -44.36 -48.76
CA ILE A 354 10.06 -44.01 -47.45
C ILE A 354 9.78 -42.55 -47.07
N ALA A 355 9.90 -41.63 -48.03
CA ALA A 355 9.62 -40.21 -47.78
C ALA A 355 8.14 -40.00 -47.40
N ARG A 356 7.22 -40.65 -48.11
CA ARG A 356 5.78 -40.60 -47.81
C ARG A 356 5.43 -41.20 -46.44
N ASP A 357 6.05 -42.30 -46.02
CA ASP A 357 5.82 -42.87 -44.69
C ASP A 357 6.26 -41.91 -43.56
N ARG A 358 7.43 -41.27 -43.72
CA ARG A 358 7.96 -40.29 -42.76
C ARG A 358 7.10 -39.04 -42.65
N GLU A 359 6.55 -38.54 -43.77
CA GLU A 359 5.62 -37.41 -43.76
C GLU A 359 4.32 -37.74 -43.00
N LEU A 360 3.77 -38.94 -43.21
CA LEU A 360 2.58 -39.41 -42.50
C LEU A 360 2.85 -39.62 -40.99
N GLU A 361 4.02 -40.14 -40.62
CA GLU A 361 4.44 -40.31 -39.22
C GLU A 361 4.60 -38.96 -38.49
N ALA A 362 5.27 -37.99 -39.11
CA ALA A 362 5.44 -36.65 -38.54
C ALA A 362 4.10 -35.94 -38.35
N ALA A 363 3.19 -36.04 -39.32
CA ALA A 363 1.85 -35.47 -39.23
C ALA A 363 1.01 -36.14 -38.13
N GLN A 364 1.12 -37.47 -37.96
CA GLN A 364 0.44 -38.24 -36.92
C GLN A 364 0.92 -37.87 -35.51
N LEU A 365 2.23 -37.66 -35.32
CA LEU A 365 2.81 -37.25 -34.03
C LEU A 365 2.36 -35.83 -33.64
N ALA A 366 2.37 -34.89 -34.58
CA ALA A 366 1.91 -33.52 -34.35
C ALA A 366 0.41 -33.47 -33.99
N ALA A 367 -0.42 -34.25 -34.69
CA ALA A 367 -1.86 -34.34 -34.40
C ALA A 367 -2.15 -35.00 -33.04
N THR A 368 -1.36 -36.01 -32.63
CA THR A 368 -1.49 -36.63 -31.30
C THR A 368 -1.19 -35.64 -30.17
N GLN A 369 -0.12 -34.86 -30.29
CA GLN A 369 0.19 -33.81 -29.31
C GLN A 369 -0.89 -32.72 -29.24
N HIS A 370 -1.54 -32.42 -30.37
CA HIS A 370 -2.65 -31.48 -30.41
C HIS A 370 -3.91 -32.04 -29.72
N LEU A 371 -4.24 -33.32 -29.98
CA LEU A 371 -5.33 -34.04 -29.33
C LEU A 371 -5.20 -34.07 -27.79
N ASP A 372 -3.99 -34.29 -27.25
CA ASP A 372 -3.77 -34.31 -25.80
C ASP A 372 -4.06 -32.95 -25.15
N ARG A 373 -3.67 -31.85 -25.83
CA ARG A 373 -3.96 -30.48 -25.37
C ARG A 373 -5.46 -30.18 -25.41
N LEU A 374 -6.11 -30.44 -26.54
CA LEU A 374 -7.56 -30.21 -26.70
C LEU A 374 -8.38 -31.05 -25.72
N THR A 375 -7.99 -32.31 -25.48
CA THR A 375 -8.68 -33.20 -24.52
C THR A 375 -8.57 -32.66 -23.08
N THR A 376 -7.42 -32.10 -22.71
CA THR A 376 -7.22 -31.48 -21.39
C THR A 376 -8.11 -30.24 -21.22
N THR A 377 -8.13 -29.36 -22.23
CA THR A 377 -8.97 -28.14 -22.22
C THR A 377 -10.47 -28.47 -22.25
N GLN A 378 -10.89 -29.46 -23.04
CA GLN A 378 -12.29 -29.89 -23.12
C GLN A 378 -12.79 -30.43 -21.79
N ARG A 379 -11.96 -31.17 -21.03
CA ARG A 379 -12.32 -31.66 -19.69
C ARG A 379 -12.52 -30.52 -18.70
N GLN A 380 -11.65 -29.50 -18.71
CA GLN A 380 -11.77 -28.32 -17.85
C GLN A 380 -13.06 -27.55 -18.15
N LEU A 381 -13.34 -27.27 -19.43
CA LEU A 381 -14.56 -26.58 -19.85
C LEU A 381 -15.83 -27.40 -19.54
N SER A 382 -15.76 -28.73 -19.61
CA SER A 382 -16.87 -29.62 -19.23
C SER A 382 -17.16 -29.60 -17.72
N ASP A 383 -16.13 -29.44 -16.88
CA ASP A 383 -16.31 -29.29 -15.44
C ASP A 383 -16.98 -27.94 -15.11
N GLU A 384 -16.59 -26.86 -15.79
CA GLU A 384 -17.20 -25.53 -15.69
C GLU A 384 -18.65 -25.50 -16.21
N ALA A 385 -18.93 -26.24 -17.29
CA ALA A 385 -20.24 -26.36 -17.91
C ALA A 385 -21.33 -26.93 -16.99
N ARG A 386 -20.98 -27.65 -15.91
CA ARG A 386 -21.97 -28.23 -14.98
C ARG A 386 -22.87 -27.18 -14.34
N ALA A 387 -22.38 -25.95 -14.16
CA ALA A 387 -23.16 -24.86 -13.57
C ALA A 387 -24.13 -24.19 -14.56
N ALA A 388 -24.14 -24.60 -15.84
CA ALA A 388 -25.05 -24.08 -16.86
C ALA A 388 -26.50 -24.52 -16.62
N ASP A 389 -26.70 -25.61 -15.87
CA ASP A 389 -28.04 -26.14 -15.54
C ASP A 389 -28.92 -26.29 -16.80
N GLY A 390 -28.32 -26.79 -17.89
CA GLY A 390 -28.99 -27.04 -19.18
C GLY A 390 -29.33 -25.80 -20.03
N ARG A 391 -28.86 -24.60 -19.67
CA ARG A 391 -29.11 -23.39 -20.46
C ARG A 391 -28.12 -23.23 -21.60
N THR A 392 -28.61 -22.71 -22.72
CA THR A 392 -27.77 -22.23 -23.83
C THR A 392 -27.21 -20.85 -23.51
N PRO A 393 -26.11 -20.43 -24.15
CA PRO A 393 -25.54 -19.10 -23.99
C PRO A 393 -26.56 -17.98 -24.19
N ASP A 394 -27.41 -18.08 -25.22
CA ASP A 394 -28.45 -17.09 -25.50
C ASP A 394 -29.47 -16.95 -24.37
N VAL A 395 -29.93 -18.08 -23.83
CA VAL A 395 -30.91 -18.10 -22.72
C VAL A 395 -30.27 -17.55 -21.44
N ALA A 396 -29.03 -17.95 -21.14
CA ALA A 396 -28.34 -17.49 -19.95
C ALA A 396 -27.94 -16.00 -20.04
N ALA A 397 -27.62 -15.50 -21.23
CA ALA A 397 -27.38 -14.09 -21.50
C ALA A 397 -28.65 -13.25 -21.35
N ALA A 398 -29.80 -13.77 -21.80
CA ALA A 398 -31.09 -13.13 -21.58
C ALA A 398 -31.46 -13.09 -20.08
N GLU A 399 -31.29 -14.19 -19.35
CA GLU A 399 -31.48 -14.24 -17.88
C GLU A 399 -30.56 -13.24 -17.15
N LEU A 400 -29.30 -13.11 -17.62
CA LEU A 400 -28.34 -12.14 -17.07
C LEU A 400 -28.77 -10.69 -17.34
N ALA A 401 -29.23 -10.38 -18.55
CA ALA A 401 -29.73 -9.06 -18.89
C ALA A 401 -30.98 -8.71 -18.06
N GLU A 402 -31.91 -9.64 -17.91
CA GLU A 402 -33.10 -9.46 -17.07
C GLU A 402 -32.74 -9.24 -15.61
N ALA A 403 -31.81 -10.02 -15.05
CA ALA A 403 -31.34 -9.86 -13.67
C ALA A 403 -30.62 -8.53 -13.42
N ARG A 404 -29.90 -8.00 -14.43
CA ARG A 404 -29.27 -6.67 -14.36
C ARG A 404 -30.31 -5.57 -14.32
N THR A 405 -31.28 -5.59 -15.25
CA THR A 405 -32.39 -4.63 -15.26
C THR A 405 -33.17 -4.66 -13.95
N ALA A 406 -33.48 -5.85 -13.43
CA ALA A 406 -34.17 -6.01 -12.15
C ALA A 406 -33.39 -5.42 -10.96
N LEU A 407 -32.05 -5.51 -10.97
CA LEU A 407 -31.21 -4.89 -9.95
C LEU A 407 -31.22 -3.36 -10.06
N GLU A 408 -31.14 -2.83 -11.28
CA GLU A 408 -31.20 -1.37 -11.54
C GLU A 408 -32.54 -0.80 -11.07
N ASP A 409 -33.66 -1.45 -11.41
CA ASP A 409 -35.00 -1.07 -10.97
C ASP A 409 -35.15 -1.13 -9.44
N ALA A 410 -34.60 -2.18 -8.80
CA ALA A 410 -34.64 -2.33 -7.35
C ALA A 410 -33.82 -1.24 -6.63
N ILE A 411 -32.65 -0.86 -7.17
CA ILE A 411 -31.82 0.23 -6.63
C ILE A 411 -32.55 1.57 -6.77
N ALA A 412 -33.17 1.82 -7.93
CA ALA A 412 -33.97 3.03 -8.16
C ALA A 412 -35.15 3.12 -7.17
N ALA A 413 -35.89 2.02 -6.97
CA ALA A 413 -36.98 1.96 -6.01
C ALA A 413 -36.51 2.18 -4.56
N GLN A 414 -35.37 1.62 -4.16
CA GLN A 414 -34.77 1.84 -2.84
C GLN A 414 -34.39 3.30 -2.64
N ALA A 415 -33.85 3.97 -3.67
CA ALA A 415 -33.51 5.39 -3.61
C ALA A 415 -34.76 6.28 -3.39
N VAL A 416 -35.86 5.97 -4.09
CA VAL A 416 -37.16 6.66 -3.89
C VAL A 416 -37.69 6.44 -2.48
N ALA A 417 -37.69 5.20 -1.98
CA ALA A 417 -38.15 4.88 -0.62
C ALA A 417 -37.30 5.58 0.44
N ARG A 418 -35.98 5.66 0.23
CA ARG A 418 -35.05 6.38 1.12
C ARG A 418 -35.34 7.88 1.16
N ALA A 419 -35.60 8.49 0.01
CA ALA A 419 -35.97 9.91 -0.06
C ALA A 419 -37.28 10.19 0.70
N ALA A 420 -38.28 9.30 0.54
CA ALA A 420 -39.56 9.41 1.25
C ALA A 420 -39.42 9.23 2.77
N ALA A 421 -38.64 8.25 3.23
CA ALA A 421 -38.38 8.04 4.66
C ALA A 421 -37.64 9.23 5.29
N ASN A 422 -36.64 9.79 4.60
CA ASN A 422 -35.93 10.99 5.07
C ASN A 422 -36.85 12.22 5.16
N GLU A 423 -37.76 12.38 4.21
CA GLU A 423 -38.76 13.46 4.24
C GLU A 423 -39.75 13.28 5.40
N ALA A 424 -40.22 12.06 5.65
CA ALA A 424 -41.08 11.77 6.80
C ALA A 424 -40.35 12.01 8.14
N ALA A 425 -39.06 11.68 8.23
CA ALA A 425 -38.24 11.98 9.40
C ALA A 425 -38.12 13.49 9.66
N ARG A 426 -37.97 14.29 8.59
CA ARG A 426 -37.98 15.77 8.69
C ARG A 426 -39.32 16.30 9.19
N ARG A 427 -40.44 15.78 8.67
CA ARG A 427 -41.79 16.19 9.11
C ARG A 427 -42.06 15.80 10.56
N MET A 428 -41.62 14.62 10.98
CA MET A 428 -41.69 14.19 12.38
C MET A 428 -40.90 15.13 13.29
N ALA A 429 -39.65 15.47 12.93
CA ALA A 429 -38.84 16.41 13.71
C ALA A 429 -39.45 17.82 13.77
N ALA A 430 -40.07 18.30 12.68
CA ALA A 430 -40.78 19.58 12.65
C ALA A 430 -42.03 19.57 13.56
N ALA A 431 -42.81 18.48 13.55
CA ALA A 431 -43.97 18.34 14.45
C ALA A 431 -43.55 18.23 15.93
N GLU A 432 -42.45 17.53 16.24
CA GLU A 432 -41.91 17.39 17.61
C GLU A 432 -41.38 18.71 18.18
N SER A 433 -40.81 19.57 17.33
CA SER A 433 -40.34 20.91 17.72
C SER A 433 -41.45 21.97 17.75
N GLY A 434 -42.60 21.70 17.10
CA GLY A 434 -43.67 22.69 16.90
C GLY A 434 -43.34 23.71 15.80
N ASP A 435 -42.35 23.39 14.96
CA ASP A 435 -41.90 24.23 13.84
C ASP A 435 -42.55 23.80 12.50
N ASP A 436 -43.67 23.07 12.56
CA ASP A 436 -44.45 22.60 11.40
C ASP A 436 -45.58 23.56 10.99
N VAL A 437 -45.98 24.50 11.86
CA VAL A 437 -47.05 25.48 11.63
C VAL A 437 -46.71 26.82 12.27
N ALA A 438 -46.91 27.92 11.53
CA ALA A 438 -46.64 29.30 11.98
C ALA A 438 -45.22 29.55 12.56
N ALA A 439 -44.24 28.72 12.18
CA ALA A 439 -42.91 28.69 12.76
C ALA A 439 -42.18 30.06 12.68
N GLU A 440 -42.22 30.72 11.52
CA GLU A 440 -41.54 32.01 11.33
C GLU A 440 -42.19 33.13 12.18
N GLN A 441 -43.52 33.09 12.34
CA GLN A 441 -44.23 34.04 13.17
C GLN A 441 -43.97 33.81 14.67
N VAL A 442 -43.95 32.54 15.11
CA VAL A 442 -43.61 32.17 16.50
C VAL A 442 -42.17 32.55 16.83
N GLU A 443 -41.22 32.27 15.92
CA GLU A 443 -39.81 32.60 16.10
C GLU A 443 -39.59 34.12 16.22
N ARG A 444 -40.19 34.92 15.33
CA ARG A 444 -40.07 36.40 15.41
C ARG A 444 -40.69 36.98 16.67
N LEU A 445 -41.82 36.45 17.12
CA LEU A 445 -42.45 36.89 18.38
C LEU A 445 -41.60 36.48 19.59
N ARG A 446 -41.01 35.29 19.59
CA ARG A 446 -40.12 34.80 20.64
C ARG A 446 -38.81 35.62 20.69
N ALA A 447 -38.25 35.97 19.54
CA ALA A 447 -37.09 36.87 19.41
C ALA A 447 -37.39 38.30 19.90
N ALA A 448 -38.65 38.74 19.81
CA ALA A 448 -39.12 40.00 20.39
C ALA A 448 -39.45 39.91 21.90
N GLY A 449 -39.21 38.76 22.53
CA GLY A 449 -39.45 38.52 23.96
C GLY A 449 -40.92 38.36 24.33
N LEU A 450 -41.79 38.01 23.38
CA LEU A 450 -43.23 37.81 23.60
C LEU A 450 -43.54 36.32 23.74
N GLY A 451 -44.41 35.98 24.70
CA GLY A 451 -44.98 34.64 24.80
C GLY A 451 -45.93 34.39 23.63
N ALA A 452 -45.58 33.45 22.74
CA ALA A 452 -46.35 33.11 21.57
C ALA A 452 -46.32 31.60 21.29
N ALA A 453 -47.42 31.06 20.77
CA ALA A 453 -47.54 29.69 20.29
C ALA A 453 -48.47 29.64 19.08
N ALA A 454 -48.33 28.64 18.20
CA ALA A 454 -49.29 28.43 17.12
C ALA A 454 -50.66 28.09 17.71
N LEU A 455 -51.74 28.64 17.14
CA LEU A 455 -53.12 28.41 17.61
C LEU A 455 -53.44 26.92 17.67
N VAL A 456 -53.03 26.19 16.64
CA VAL A 456 -53.29 24.75 16.51
C VAL A 456 -52.50 23.89 17.50
N ASP A 457 -51.49 24.43 18.18
CA ASP A 457 -50.77 23.74 19.27
C ASP A 457 -51.41 23.97 20.62
N VAL A 458 -52.09 25.11 20.78
CA VAL A 458 -52.80 25.49 21.99
C VAL A 458 -54.17 24.80 22.06
N VAL A 459 -54.82 24.60 20.90
CA VAL A 459 -56.14 23.97 20.81
C VAL A 459 -56.01 22.46 20.63
N ALA A 460 -56.55 21.69 21.57
CA ALA A 460 -56.70 20.24 21.45
C ALA A 460 -58.17 19.90 21.20
N VAL A 461 -58.45 19.18 20.12
CA VAL A 461 -59.80 18.74 19.73
C VAL A 461 -59.90 17.23 19.96
N ASP A 462 -61.02 16.78 20.54
CA ASP A 462 -61.30 15.35 20.71
C ASP A 462 -61.47 14.69 19.32
N PRO A 463 -60.91 13.49 19.08
CA PRO A 463 -61.09 12.76 17.82
C PRO A 463 -62.52 12.67 17.31
N ALA A 464 -63.52 12.55 18.20
CA ALA A 464 -64.94 12.48 17.82
C ALA A 464 -65.53 13.81 17.31
N GLU A 465 -64.84 14.93 17.58
CA GLU A 465 -65.30 16.28 17.22
C GLU A 465 -64.47 16.92 16.10
N ARG A 466 -63.46 16.21 15.56
CA ARG A 466 -62.57 16.70 14.49
C ARG A 466 -63.32 17.17 13.25
N ASP A 467 -64.32 16.40 12.81
CA ASP A 467 -65.14 16.74 11.64
C ASP A 467 -65.92 18.06 11.81
N ALA A 468 -66.20 18.46 13.06
CA ALA A 468 -66.89 19.71 13.35
C ALA A 468 -65.92 20.87 13.55
N TRP A 469 -64.81 20.66 14.27
CA TRP A 469 -63.92 21.74 14.71
C TRP A 469 -62.71 21.99 13.81
N GLU A 470 -62.12 20.98 13.19
CA GLU A 470 -60.98 21.19 12.29
C GLU A 470 -61.33 22.06 11.07
N PRO A 471 -62.50 21.91 10.41
CA PRO A 471 -62.90 22.83 9.35
C PRO A 471 -63.00 24.27 9.86
N ARG A 472 -63.56 24.46 11.07
CA ARG A 472 -63.75 25.78 11.70
C ARG A 472 -62.43 26.46 12.06
N LEU A 473 -61.40 25.68 12.38
CA LEU A 473 -60.08 26.18 12.76
C LEU A 473 -59.10 26.26 11.58
N SER A 474 -59.38 25.59 10.46
CA SER A 474 -58.53 25.58 9.25
C SER A 474 -58.17 26.98 8.72
N PRO A 475 -59.09 27.97 8.65
CA PRO A 475 -58.75 29.34 8.26
C PRO A 475 -57.74 30.03 9.19
N TYR A 476 -57.58 29.50 10.41
CA TYR A 476 -56.69 30.02 11.45
C TYR A 476 -55.48 29.10 11.68
N ARG A 477 -55.19 28.15 10.76
CA ARG A 477 -54.09 27.18 10.92
C ARG A 477 -52.75 27.86 11.21
N GLU A 478 -52.41 28.89 10.44
CA GLU A 478 -51.16 29.66 10.59
C GLU A 478 -51.28 30.82 11.61
N ALA A 479 -52.36 30.86 12.40
CA ALA A 479 -52.55 31.93 13.37
C ALA A 479 -51.69 31.69 14.62
N VAL A 480 -51.22 32.78 15.23
CA VAL A 480 -50.39 32.75 16.42
C VAL A 480 -51.14 33.35 17.59
N VAL A 481 -51.05 32.69 18.74
CA VAL A 481 -51.68 33.12 19.97
C VAL A 481 -50.71 33.98 20.76
N VAL A 482 -51.16 35.16 21.19
CA VAL A 482 -50.41 36.07 22.07
C VAL A 482 -51.32 36.61 23.17
N GLY A 483 -50.73 37.04 24.28
CA GLY A 483 -51.50 37.69 25.35
C GLY A 483 -52.16 38.98 24.85
N ARG A 484 -53.44 39.21 25.20
CA ARG A 484 -54.17 40.43 24.79
C ARG A 484 -53.48 41.74 25.18
N LYS A 485 -52.65 41.74 26.22
CA LYS A 485 -51.83 42.89 26.67
C LYS A 485 -50.65 43.20 25.74
N ASP A 486 -50.20 42.21 24.96
CA ASP A 486 -49.03 42.30 24.10
C ASP A 486 -49.40 42.49 22.62
N ALA A 487 -50.69 42.57 22.29
CA ALA A 487 -51.23 42.67 20.93
C ALA A 487 -50.52 43.73 20.07
N THR A 488 -50.32 44.94 20.61
CA THR A 488 -49.67 46.04 19.88
C THR A 488 -48.18 45.80 19.63
N LYS A 489 -47.49 45.13 20.57
CA LYS A 489 -46.07 44.75 20.42
C LYS A 489 -45.92 43.60 19.43
N ALA A 490 -46.80 42.61 19.50
CA ALA A 490 -46.83 41.47 18.59
C ALA A 490 -47.07 41.91 17.14
N ALA A 491 -48.04 42.79 16.91
CA ALA A 491 -48.32 43.34 15.58
C ALA A 491 -47.11 44.12 15.01
N LYS A 492 -46.37 44.84 15.86
CA LYS A 492 -45.15 45.55 15.43
C LYS A 492 -44.00 44.58 15.09
N ALA A 493 -43.83 43.52 15.88
CA ALA A 493 -42.80 42.50 15.63
C ALA A 493 -43.05 41.72 14.32
N LEU A 494 -44.32 41.48 13.99
CA LEU A 494 -44.74 40.79 12.76
C LEU A 494 -44.96 41.72 11.56
N ALA A 495 -44.69 43.02 11.67
CA ALA A 495 -44.90 43.97 10.57
C ALA A 495 -44.09 43.61 9.30
N GLY A 496 -42.98 42.88 9.46
CA GLY A 496 -42.18 42.33 8.37
C GLY A 496 -42.67 40.97 7.83
N LEU A 497 -43.84 40.49 8.24
CA LEU A 497 -44.51 39.26 7.78
C LEU A 497 -45.98 39.53 7.45
N PRO A 498 -46.27 40.11 6.26
CA PRO A 498 -47.64 40.35 5.80
C PRO A 498 -48.45 39.05 5.77
N GLY A 499 -49.72 39.12 6.19
CA GLY A 499 -50.62 37.95 6.25
C GLY A 499 -50.61 37.19 7.60
N SER A 500 -49.79 37.62 8.57
CA SER A 500 -49.80 37.04 9.91
C SER A 500 -51.12 37.28 10.65
N LEU A 501 -51.74 36.22 11.16
CA LEU A 501 -52.98 36.26 11.95
C LEU A 501 -52.66 36.15 13.45
N LEU A 502 -53.20 37.07 14.24
CA LEU A 502 -53.01 37.10 15.70
C LEU A 502 -54.32 36.77 16.41
N VAL A 503 -54.29 35.76 17.27
CA VAL A 503 -55.39 35.43 18.19
C VAL A 503 -55.01 35.92 19.59
N LEU A 504 -55.87 36.72 20.19
CA LEU A 504 -55.61 37.37 21.47
C LEU A 504 -56.18 36.53 22.61
N ALA A 505 -55.30 35.96 23.42
CA ALA A 505 -55.67 35.17 24.59
C ALA A 505 -56.24 36.05 25.73
N ASP A 506 -57.21 35.53 26.46
CA ASP A 506 -57.95 36.26 27.49
C ASP A 506 -57.13 36.51 28.78
N PRO A 507 -57.38 37.62 29.51
CA PRO A 507 -56.56 38.00 30.66
C PRO A 507 -56.88 37.19 31.95
N ARG A 508 -56.23 36.01 32.09
CA ARG A 508 -56.16 35.08 33.27
C ARG A 508 -57.48 34.31 33.58
N ASN A 509 -57.50 33.01 33.90
CA ASN A 509 -56.73 32.24 34.91
C ASN A 509 -56.51 30.78 34.46
N VAL A 510 -55.36 30.44 33.88
CA VAL A 510 -54.95 29.05 33.64
C VAL A 510 -53.79 28.72 34.56
N ALA A 511 -53.93 27.66 35.36
CA ALA A 511 -52.82 27.15 36.15
C ALA A 511 -51.72 26.62 35.20
N ALA A 512 -50.48 27.08 35.39
CA ALA A 512 -49.28 26.68 34.64
C ALA A 512 -49.27 26.98 33.13
N GLY A 513 -49.03 28.25 32.76
CA GLY A 513 -48.38 28.59 31.48
C GLY A 513 -49.18 28.44 30.17
N GLY A 514 -50.47 28.08 30.21
CA GLY A 514 -51.34 27.99 29.03
C GLY A 514 -52.01 29.31 28.62
N PHE A 515 -52.39 29.45 27.34
CA PHE A 515 -53.24 30.54 26.84
C PHE A 515 -54.72 30.17 26.98
N ASP A 516 -55.54 31.10 27.49
CA ASP A 516 -57.00 30.97 27.50
C ASP A 516 -57.60 31.52 26.21
N LEU A 517 -58.33 30.67 25.47
CA LEU A 517 -58.92 30.97 24.17
C LEU A 517 -60.45 30.91 24.18
N SER A 518 -61.09 30.85 25.35
CA SER A 518 -62.53 30.64 25.50
C SER A 518 -63.35 31.63 24.67
N THR A 519 -63.03 32.94 24.75
CA THR A 519 -63.75 33.97 23.98
C THR A 519 -63.60 33.80 22.46
N PHE A 520 -62.42 33.37 22.01
CA PHE A 520 -62.16 33.14 20.59
C PHE A 520 -62.92 31.90 20.09
N LEU A 521 -62.84 30.79 20.82
CA LEU A 521 -63.51 29.53 20.44
C LEU A 521 -65.04 29.66 20.49
N ASP A 522 -65.58 30.37 21.48
CA ASP A 522 -67.02 30.68 21.56
C ASP A 522 -67.48 31.55 20.38
N ALA A 523 -66.68 32.53 19.98
CA ALA A 523 -66.98 33.39 18.84
C ALA A 523 -66.93 32.62 17.50
N VAL A 524 -65.97 31.72 17.32
CA VAL A 524 -65.89 30.84 16.15
C VAL A 524 -67.07 29.86 16.14
N ALA A 525 -67.45 29.29 17.28
CA ALA A 525 -68.60 28.40 17.40
C ALA A 525 -69.94 29.10 17.12
N ALA A 526 -70.14 30.30 17.66
CA ALA A 526 -71.37 31.07 17.47
C ALA A 526 -71.57 31.56 16.02
N ARG A 527 -70.47 31.74 15.29
CA ARG A 527 -70.48 32.10 13.86
C ARG A 527 -70.61 30.89 12.94
N ALA A 528 -70.27 29.70 13.41
CA ALA A 528 -70.36 28.49 12.61
C ALA A 528 -71.81 28.04 12.42
N GLY A 529 -72.14 27.62 11.19
CA GLY A 529 -73.43 27.05 10.84
C GLY A 529 -73.45 25.52 10.98
N LYS A 530 -74.46 24.87 10.39
CA LYS A 530 -74.52 23.40 10.31
C LYS A 530 -73.55 22.85 9.24
N GLY A 531 -72.88 21.74 9.54
CA GLY A 531 -72.01 21.03 8.59
C GLY A 531 -70.74 21.81 8.25
N ALA A 532 -70.43 21.94 6.96
CA ALA A 532 -69.21 22.58 6.45
C ALA A 532 -69.18 24.12 6.55
N VAL A 533 -70.25 24.75 7.07
CA VAL A 533 -70.35 26.21 7.20
C VAL A 533 -69.57 26.66 8.44
N VAL A 534 -68.45 27.35 8.22
CA VAL A 534 -67.53 27.79 9.28
C VAL A 534 -67.75 29.24 9.71
N ASP A 535 -68.38 30.05 8.86
CA ASP A 535 -68.90 31.37 9.22
C ASP A 535 -70.19 31.65 8.43
N GLU A 536 -71.34 31.45 9.07
CA GLU A 536 -72.67 31.59 8.47
C GLU A 536 -72.99 33.04 8.11
N ALA A 537 -72.54 34.00 8.93
CA ALA A 537 -72.74 35.42 8.68
C ALA A 537 -71.90 35.94 7.50
N ALA A 538 -70.70 35.38 7.31
CA ALA A 538 -69.81 35.72 6.20
C ALA A 538 -69.95 34.80 4.98
N GLY A 539 -70.77 33.74 5.05
CA GLY A 539 -70.95 32.78 3.96
C GLY A 539 -69.72 31.91 3.67
N VAL A 540 -68.87 31.64 4.66
CA VAL A 540 -67.62 30.89 4.49
C VAL A 540 -67.86 29.40 4.77
N LEU A 541 -67.41 28.55 3.86
CA LEU A 541 -67.43 27.09 3.98
C LEU A 541 -66.01 26.53 3.96
N ALA A 542 -65.73 25.54 4.80
CA ALA A 542 -64.51 24.74 4.75
C ALA A 542 -64.89 23.26 4.70
N ILE A 543 -64.34 22.53 3.73
CA ILE A 543 -64.55 21.10 3.59
C ILE A 543 -63.59 20.38 4.56
N GLY A 544 -64.15 19.61 5.49
CA GLY A 544 -63.40 18.80 6.45
C GLY A 544 -62.93 17.45 5.92
N GLY A 545 -62.64 16.52 6.85
CA GLY A 545 -62.15 15.18 6.52
C GLY A 545 -60.63 15.09 6.40
N PHE A 546 -59.88 15.85 7.19
CA PHE A 546 -58.42 15.83 7.17
C PHE A 546 -57.87 14.45 7.59
N ALA A 547 -57.08 13.83 6.70
CA ALA A 547 -56.47 12.53 6.94
C ALA A 547 -55.54 12.56 8.17
N GLU A 548 -54.82 13.66 8.35
CA GLU A 548 -53.97 13.93 9.51
C GLU A 548 -54.62 15.00 10.40
N PRO A 549 -54.49 14.91 11.73
CA PRO A 549 -54.95 15.95 12.64
C PRO A 549 -54.31 17.30 12.31
N ILE A 550 -55.09 18.37 12.26
CA ILE A 550 -54.55 19.74 12.07
C ILE A 550 -54.38 20.50 13.39
N THR A 551 -54.94 19.98 14.49
CA THR A 551 -54.89 20.56 15.84
C THR A 551 -54.30 19.59 16.85
N GLY A 552 -53.72 20.11 17.93
CA GLY A 552 -53.07 19.37 18.99
C GLY A 552 -51.70 18.82 18.57
N GLN A 553 -50.62 19.43 19.07
CA GLN A 553 -49.26 18.98 18.81
C GLN A 553 -49.06 17.46 19.06
N PRO A 554 -49.55 16.85 20.16
CA PRO A 554 -49.39 15.41 20.38
C PRO A 554 -50.05 14.53 19.30
N ALA A 555 -51.19 14.97 18.76
CA ALA A 555 -51.91 14.24 17.71
C ALA A 555 -51.18 14.32 16.36
N ARG A 556 -50.59 15.48 16.04
CA ARG A 556 -49.76 15.65 14.83
C ARG A 556 -48.44 14.88 14.91
N VAL A 557 -47.78 14.89 16.07
CA VAL A 557 -46.57 14.08 16.32
C VAL A 557 -46.88 12.59 16.15
N ALA A 558 -48.00 12.11 16.71
CA ALA A 558 -48.40 10.70 16.55
C ALA A 558 -48.66 10.32 15.08
N ALA A 559 -49.32 11.19 14.30
CA ALA A 559 -49.54 10.96 12.87
C ALA A 559 -48.23 10.96 12.07
N ALA A 560 -47.32 11.90 12.33
CA ALA A 560 -46.01 11.96 11.67
C ALA A 560 -45.11 10.76 12.04
N GLN A 561 -45.20 10.27 13.29
CA GLN A 561 -44.49 9.07 13.74
C GLN A 561 -45.01 7.79 13.07
N GLU A 562 -46.32 7.67 12.83
CA GLU A 562 -46.89 6.55 12.08
C GLU A 562 -46.45 6.57 10.62
N ALA A 563 -46.55 7.73 9.95
CA ALA A 563 -46.10 7.89 8.56
C ALA A 563 -44.59 7.59 8.40
N HIS A 564 -43.76 8.02 9.35
CA HIS A 564 -42.34 7.69 9.36
C HIS A 564 -42.10 6.18 9.54
N ARG A 565 -42.86 5.51 10.41
CA ARG A 565 -42.78 4.05 10.59
C ARG A 565 -43.16 3.29 9.31
N GLU A 566 -44.26 3.65 8.66
CA GLU A 566 -44.70 3.02 7.40
C GLU A 566 -43.66 3.19 6.28
N LEU A 567 -43.12 4.40 6.10
CA LEU A 567 -42.13 4.68 5.05
C LEU A 567 -40.77 4.05 5.34
N THR A 568 -40.38 3.91 6.61
CA THR A 568 -39.18 3.14 7.00
C THR A 568 -39.36 1.65 6.70
N ALA A 569 -40.53 1.08 6.97
CA ALA A 569 -40.83 -0.31 6.62
C ALA A 569 -40.81 -0.53 5.08
N SER A 570 -41.27 0.46 4.30
CA SER A 570 -41.15 0.44 2.84
C SER A 570 -39.69 0.48 2.35
N LEU A 571 -38.83 1.26 3.01
CA LEU A 571 -37.39 1.28 2.74
C LEU A 571 -36.73 -0.08 3.04
N ASP A 572 -37.07 -0.69 4.18
CA ASP A 572 -36.55 -2.02 4.56
C ASP A 572 -36.99 -3.10 3.55
N ALA A 573 -38.25 -3.05 3.10
CA ALA A 573 -38.76 -3.94 2.07
C ALA A 573 -38.01 -3.74 0.74
N ALA A 574 -37.78 -2.50 0.30
CA ALA A 574 -37.02 -2.20 -0.92
C ALA A 574 -35.55 -2.67 -0.81
N ALA A 575 -34.92 -2.53 0.37
CA ALA A 575 -33.58 -3.04 0.62
C ALA A 575 -33.50 -4.57 0.49
N ALA A 576 -34.51 -5.30 0.98
CA ALA A 576 -34.59 -6.75 0.83
C ALA A 576 -34.71 -7.18 -0.64
N VAL A 577 -35.46 -6.43 -1.47
CA VAL A 577 -35.57 -6.70 -2.91
C VAL A 577 -34.22 -6.50 -3.62
N VAL A 578 -33.42 -5.48 -3.26
CA VAL A 578 -32.07 -5.28 -3.80
C VAL A 578 -31.16 -6.48 -3.51
N GLU A 579 -31.17 -7.01 -2.29
CA GLU A 579 -30.36 -8.19 -1.94
C GLU A 579 -30.81 -9.46 -2.67
N GLN A 580 -32.11 -9.64 -2.88
CA GLN A 580 -32.64 -10.72 -3.72
C GLN A 580 -32.19 -10.57 -5.18
N ALA A 581 -32.26 -9.36 -5.74
CA ALA A 581 -31.82 -9.07 -7.10
C ALA A 581 -30.31 -9.30 -7.29
N ARG A 582 -29.46 -8.93 -6.32
CA ARG A 582 -28.01 -9.24 -6.32
C ARG A 582 -27.75 -10.74 -6.35
N THR A 583 -28.48 -11.50 -5.54
CA THR A 583 -28.36 -12.97 -5.49
C THR A 583 -28.85 -13.62 -6.79
N ALA A 584 -29.88 -13.06 -7.44
CA ALA A 584 -30.33 -13.51 -8.75
C ALA A 584 -29.29 -13.21 -9.84
N LEU A 585 -28.70 -12.01 -9.84
CA LEU A 585 -27.66 -11.60 -10.78
C LEU A 585 -26.42 -12.51 -10.69
N SER A 586 -25.91 -12.76 -9.49
CA SER A 586 -24.74 -13.63 -9.29
C SER A 586 -24.97 -15.06 -9.81
N ARG A 587 -26.19 -15.59 -9.63
CA ARG A 587 -26.58 -16.89 -10.19
C ARG A 587 -26.67 -16.86 -11.71
N ALA A 588 -27.23 -15.80 -12.30
CA ALA A 588 -27.31 -15.63 -13.75
C ALA A 588 -25.92 -15.48 -14.39
N GLU A 589 -24.99 -14.75 -13.77
CA GLU A 589 -23.60 -14.64 -14.24
C GLU A 589 -22.86 -15.98 -14.24
N THR A 590 -23.05 -16.78 -13.18
CA THR A 590 -22.45 -18.12 -13.07
C THR A 590 -23.00 -19.04 -14.17
N ARG A 591 -24.31 -18.98 -14.42
CA ARG A 591 -24.96 -19.77 -15.48
C ARG A 591 -24.54 -19.34 -16.88
N ALA A 592 -24.40 -18.04 -17.14
CA ALA A 592 -23.96 -17.52 -18.43
C ALA A 592 -22.54 -17.99 -18.78
N LYS A 593 -21.60 -17.87 -17.83
CA LYS A 593 -20.23 -18.38 -18.02
C LYS A 593 -20.19 -19.88 -18.25
N ALA A 594 -20.99 -20.63 -17.49
CA ALA A 594 -21.05 -22.08 -17.64
C ALA A 594 -21.71 -22.51 -18.97
N ALA A 595 -22.72 -21.77 -19.45
CA ALA A 595 -23.35 -22.03 -20.75
C ALA A 595 -22.37 -21.78 -21.91
N GLU A 596 -21.57 -20.71 -21.86
CA GLU A 596 -20.48 -20.48 -22.81
C GLU A 596 -19.42 -21.58 -22.76
N ALA A 597 -19.06 -22.04 -21.55
CA ALA A 597 -18.12 -23.15 -21.38
C ALA A 597 -18.67 -24.46 -21.98
N ALA A 598 -19.99 -24.70 -21.88
CA ALA A 598 -20.65 -25.86 -22.47
C ALA A 598 -20.57 -25.85 -24.01
N GLU A 599 -20.89 -24.72 -24.65
CA GLU A 599 -20.82 -24.56 -26.11
C GLU A 599 -19.37 -24.74 -26.62
N ARG A 600 -18.39 -24.16 -25.93
CA ARG A 600 -16.98 -24.33 -26.28
C ARG A 600 -16.50 -25.77 -26.06
N ALA A 601 -16.96 -26.45 -25.01
CA ALA A 601 -16.63 -27.85 -24.77
C ALA A 601 -17.18 -28.77 -25.86
N GLU A 602 -18.39 -28.49 -26.36
CA GLU A 602 -19.00 -29.21 -27.48
C GLU A 602 -18.25 -28.97 -28.79
N ALA A 603 -17.91 -27.71 -29.12
CA ALA A 603 -17.10 -27.39 -30.29
C ALA A 603 -15.71 -28.07 -30.26
N LEU A 604 -15.04 -28.09 -29.10
CA LEU A 604 -13.78 -28.81 -28.94
C LEU A 604 -13.96 -30.33 -29.03
N GLN A 605 -15.09 -30.88 -28.59
CA GLN A 605 -15.39 -32.30 -28.72
C GLN A 605 -15.54 -32.71 -30.19
N ASP A 606 -16.19 -31.88 -31.01
CA ASP A 606 -16.31 -32.09 -32.44
C ASP A 606 -14.94 -32.02 -33.13
N GLU A 607 -14.11 -31.01 -32.80
CA GLU A 607 -12.74 -30.87 -33.31
C GLU A 607 -11.85 -32.07 -32.92
N ILE A 608 -11.96 -32.55 -31.68
CA ILE A 608 -11.30 -33.79 -31.23
C ILE A 608 -11.78 -34.99 -32.06
N GLY A 609 -13.07 -35.06 -32.38
CA GLY A 609 -13.66 -36.10 -33.23
C GLY A 609 -13.08 -36.10 -34.64
N GLU A 610 -13.02 -34.92 -35.27
CA GLU A 610 -12.44 -34.73 -36.62
C GLU A 610 -10.94 -35.08 -36.66
N LEU A 611 -10.17 -34.62 -35.66
CA LEU A 611 -8.74 -34.93 -35.57
C LEU A 611 -8.48 -36.41 -35.33
N ARG A 612 -9.32 -37.09 -34.53
CA ARG A 612 -9.25 -38.55 -34.35
C ARG A 612 -9.56 -39.30 -35.63
N ALA A 613 -10.59 -38.89 -36.37
CA ALA A 613 -10.93 -39.47 -37.67
C ALA A 613 -9.78 -39.29 -38.68
N ALA A 614 -9.21 -38.09 -38.77
CA ALA A 614 -8.07 -37.81 -39.64
C ALA A 614 -6.81 -38.60 -39.25
N ASN A 615 -6.56 -38.83 -37.96
CA ASN A 615 -5.45 -39.70 -37.52
C ASN A 615 -5.70 -41.18 -37.81
N ALA A 616 -6.94 -41.66 -37.72
CA ALA A 616 -7.30 -43.01 -38.14
C ALA A 616 -7.09 -43.19 -39.66
N GLU A 617 -7.48 -42.22 -40.48
CA GLU A 617 -7.25 -42.21 -41.93
C GLU A 617 -5.75 -42.18 -42.27
N ARG A 618 -4.94 -41.37 -41.55
CA ARG A 618 -3.47 -41.39 -41.71
C ARG A 618 -2.86 -42.74 -41.35
N GLN A 619 -3.34 -43.39 -40.29
CA GLN A 619 -2.90 -44.74 -39.92
C GLN A 619 -3.29 -45.75 -40.99
N GLU A 620 -4.51 -45.69 -41.53
CA GLU A 620 -4.96 -46.55 -42.63
C GLU A 620 -4.11 -46.35 -43.89
N HIS A 621 -3.73 -45.10 -44.22
CA HIS A 621 -2.82 -44.81 -45.31
C HIS A 621 -1.40 -45.36 -45.09
N ARG A 622 -0.89 -45.34 -43.85
CA ARG A 622 0.41 -45.98 -43.51
C ARG A 622 0.32 -47.51 -43.59
N ASP A 623 -0.76 -48.09 -43.07
CA ASP A 623 -1.02 -49.53 -43.13
C ASP A 623 -1.16 -50.01 -44.59
N ALA A 624 -1.77 -49.20 -45.46
CA ALA A 624 -1.87 -49.47 -46.90
C ALA A 624 -0.54 -49.30 -47.65
N LEU A 625 0.38 -48.46 -47.14
CA LEU A 625 1.71 -48.23 -47.73
C LEU A 625 2.72 -49.31 -47.32
N ALA A 626 2.54 -49.95 -46.16
CA ALA A 626 3.46 -50.95 -45.61
C ALA A 626 3.74 -52.16 -46.54
N PRO A 627 2.74 -52.79 -47.22
CA PRO A 627 3.00 -53.85 -48.19
C PRO A 627 3.80 -53.35 -49.40
N GLY A 628 3.49 -52.15 -49.90
CA GLY A 628 4.17 -51.56 -51.05
C GLY A 628 5.61 -51.13 -50.74
N LEU A 629 5.88 -50.70 -49.50
CA LEU A 629 7.23 -50.44 -49.02
C LEU A 629 8.04 -51.74 -48.92
N THR A 630 7.44 -52.80 -48.36
CA THR A 630 8.06 -54.13 -48.25
C THR A 630 8.36 -54.72 -49.63
N GLU A 631 7.45 -54.58 -50.59
CA GLU A 631 7.64 -55.02 -51.97
C GLU A 631 8.73 -54.21 -52.69
N ALA A 632 8.76 -52.88 -52.51
CA ALA A 632 9.79 -52.02 -53.06
C ALA A 632 11.18 -52.28 -52.45
N GLU A 633 11.24 -52.63 -51.16
CA GLU A 633 12.46 -53.05 -50.48
C GLU A 633 12.95 -54.42 -50.97
N ALA A 634 12.05 -55.39 -51.15
CA ALA A 634 12.37 -56.69 -51.71
C ALA A 634 12.82 -56.61 -53.18
N ALA A 635 12.14 -55.79 -54.01
CA ALA A 635 12.50 -55.55 -55.39
C ALA A 635 13.85 -54.82 -55.51
N TYR A 636 14.09 -53.81 -54.67
CA TYR A 636 15.40 -53.16 -54.58
C TYR A 636 16.49 -54.14 -54.15
N ALA A 637 16.24 -54.98 -53.14
CA ALA A 637 17.21 -55.97 -52.67
C ALA A 637 17.52 -57.04 -53.74
N HIS A 638 16.51 -57.46 -54.50
CA HIS A 638 16.67 -58.39 -55.61
C HIS A 638 17.49 -57.79 -56.75
N GLU A 639 17.11 -56.60 -57.24
CA GLU A 639 17.83 -55.91 -58.32
C GLU A 639 19.22 -55.45 -57.87
N LEU A 640 19.41 -55.11 -56.59
CA LEU A 640 20.73 -54.87 -56.00
C LEU A 640 21.59 -56.14 -56.03
N GLY A 641 21.02 -57.32 -55.76
CA GLY A 641 21.73 -58.60 -55.88
C GLY A 641 22.10 -58.96 -57.32
N VAL A 642 21.21 -58.70 -58.28
CA VAL A 642 21.47 -58.93 -59.72
C VAL A 642 22.49 -57.93 -60.25
N HIS A 643 22.35 -56.65 -59.91
CA HIS A 643 23.32 -55.60 -60.22
C HIS A 643 24.69 -55.92 -59.61
N ASN A 644 24.75 -56.28 -58.33
CA ASN A 644 26.01 -56.59 -57.64
C ASN A 644 26.68 -57.85 -58.19
N SER A 645 25.94 -58.92 -58.50
CA SER A 645 26.55 -60.13 -59.09
C SER A 645 27.04 -59.94 -60.54
N ARG A 646 26.40 -59.04 -61.29
CA ARG A 646 26.83 -58.65 -62.65
C ARG A 646 28.00 -57.69 -62.60
N GLU A 647 27.92 -56.66 -61.77
CA GLU A 647 29.03 -55.76 -61.49
C GLU A 647 30.21 -56.53 -60.92
N GLU A 648 30.02 -57.54 -60.06
CA GLU A 648 31.12 -58.41 -59.60
C GLU A 648 31.74 -59.23 -60.73
N ARG A 649 30.98 -59.66 -61.75
CA ARG A 649 31.52 -60.39 -62.91
C ARG A 649 32.18 -59.48 -63.94
N ILE A 650 31.59 -58.32 -64.21
CA ILE A 650 32.15 -57.27 -65.07
C ILE A 650 33.37 -56.68 -64.39
N THR A 651 33.32 -56.39 -63.09
CA THR A 651 34.43 -55.93 -62.26
C THR A 651 35.46 -57.03 -62.11
N SER A 652 35.13 -58.31 -61.93
CA SER A 652 36.14 -59.38 -61.92
C SER A 652 36.88 -59.52 -63.26
N LEU A 653 36.19 -59.39 -64.40
CA LEU A 653 36.82 -59.46 -65.72
C LEU A 653 37.51 -58.15 -66.11
N ARG A 654 36.94 -56.98 -65.79
CA ARG A 654 37.56 -55.65 -65.93
C ARG A 654 38.72 -55.49 -64.99
N ASP A 655 38.67 -56.05 -63.80
CA ASP A 655 39.78 -56.12 -62.85
C ASP A 655 40.77 -57.15 -63.29
N THR A 656 40.42 -58.21 -64.01
CA THR A 656 41.42 -59.12 -64.58
C THR A 656 42.11 -58.49 -65.79
N ARG A 657 41.38 -57.81 -66.68
CA ARG A 657 41.95 -57.05 -67.82
C ARG A 657 42.74 -55.86 -67.32
N LYS A 658 42.13 -55.04 -66.46
CA LYS A 658 42.79 -53.93 -65.76
C LYS A 658 43.97 -54.54 -65.03
N ARG A 659 43.87 -55.47 -64.11
CA ARG A 659 45.04 -56.13 -63.50
C ARG A 659 46.03 -56.67 -64.52
N LEU A 660 45.71 -57.17 -65.70
CA LEU A 660 46.77 -57.59 -66.64
C LEU A 660 47.39 -56.41 -67.43
N THR A 661 46.61 -55.41 -67.87
CA THR A 661 47.09 -54.21 -68.60
C THR A 661 47.72 -53.21 -67.65
N GLN A 662 47.09 -53.03 -66.50
CA GLN A 662 47.55 -52.35 -65.32
C GLN A 662 48.73 -53.11 -64.75
N THR A 663 48.78 -54.44 -64.57
CA THR A 663 50.05 -55.07 -64.12
C THR A 663 51.14 -54.95 -65.17
N LEU A 664 50.85 -54.90 -66.47
CA LEU A 664 51.86 -54.62 -67.49
C LEU A 664 52.34 -53.16 -67.51
N ARG A 665 51.40 -52.21 -67.48
CA ARG A 665 51.68 -50.77 -67.36
C ARG A 665 52.17 -50.41 -65.98
N GLU A 666 51.85 -51.15 -64.94
CA GLU A 666 52.41 -51.11 -63.59
C GLU A 666 53.80 -51.66 -63.73
N LYS A 667 54.12 -52.81 -64.32
CA LYS A 667 55.53 -53.20 -64.44
C LYS A 667 56.40 -52.16 -65.19
N GLU A 668 55.88 -51.53 -66.25
CA GLU A 668 56.56 -50.39 -66.89
C GLU A 668 56.50 -49.08 -66.07
N ALA A 669 55.37 -48.78 -65.43
CA ALA A 669 55.17 -47.63 -64.54
C ALA A 669 55.85 -47.84 -63.21
N ASP A 670 55.60 -48.87 -62.38
CA ASP A 670 56.46 -49.46 -61.34
C ASP A 670 57.94 -49.30 -61.66
N ARG A 671 58.48 -49.59 -62.85
CA ARG A 671 59.90 -49.27 -63.09
C ARG A 671 60.19 -47.76 -63.04
N PHE A 672 59.43 -46.96 -63.76
CA PHE A 672 59.52 -45.50 -63.74
C PHE A 672 59.16 -44.90 -62.36
N ALA A 673 58.24 -45.53 -61.64
CA ALA A 673 57.53 -45.11 -60.45
C ALA A 673 58.25 -45.59 -59.21
N LEU A 674 58.96 -46.73 -59.20
CA LEU A 674 59.88 -47.13 -58.14
C LEU A 674 61.15 -46.27 -58.22
N THR A 675 61.55 -45.83 -59.43
CA THR A 675 62.64 -44.86 -59.64
C THR A 675 62.21 -43.45 -59.22
N GLU A 676 61.02 -43.01 -59.63
CA GLU A 676 60.42 -41.75 -59.21
C GLU A 676 60.00 -41.77 -57.74
N GLU A 677 59.59 -42.91 -57.18
CA GLU A 677 59.25 -43.14 -55.75
C GLU A 677 60.52 -43.04 -54.94
N ARG A 678 61.65 -43.62 -55.37
CA ARG A 678 62.95 -43.42 -54.74
C ARG A 678 63.31 -41.93 -54.66
N ASP A 679 63.08 -41.17 -55.73
CA ASP A 679 63.39 -39.74 -55.78
C ASP A 679 62.35 -38.90 -55.00
N ARG A 680 61.06 -39.30 -54.99
CA ARG A 680 59.95 -38.72 -54.22
C ARG A 680 59.99 -39.07 -52.73
N LEU A 681 60.72 -40.10 -52.30
CA LEU A 681 60.93 -40.41 -50.89
C LEU A 681 61.54 -39.21 -50.15
N ALA A 682 62.26 -38.33 -50.86
CA ALA A 682 62.74 -37.04 -50.36
C ALA A 682 63.37 -37.17 -48.96
N LEU A 683 64.24 -38.17 -48.78
CA LEU A 683 64.75 -38.58 -47.47
C LEU A 683 65.44 -37.43 -46.73
N LEU A 684 66.09 -36.53 -47.45
CA LEU A 684 66.70 -35.31 -46.91
C LEU A 684 65.66 -34.35 -46.30
N ASP A 685 64.49 -34.21 -46.93
CA ASP A 685 63.40 -33.37 -46.41
C ASP A 685 62.72 -34.03 -45.20
N ARG A 686 62.59 -35.35 -45.19
CA ARG A 686 62.08 -36.11 -44.03
C ARG A 686 63.04 -36.07 -42.84
N GLU A 687 64.35 -36.16 -43.09
CA GLU A 687 65.40 -36.02 -42.08
C GLU A 687 65.38 -34.61 -41.49
N LYS A 688 65.22 -33.58 -42.33
CA LYS A 688 65.03 -32.18 -41.89
C LYS A 688 63.74 -31.98 -41.08
N ALA A 689 62.64 -32.64 -41.45
CA ALA A 689 61.35 -32.56 -40.74
C ALA A 689 61.38 -33.29 -39.38
N TRP A 690 62.19 -34.34 -39.24
CA TRP A 690 62.47 -35.01 -37.97
C TRP A 690 63.43 -34.19 -37.09
N GLY A 691 64.47 -33.62 -37.69
CA GLY A 691 65.42 -32.71 -37.04
C GLY A 691 66.61 -33.37 -36.34
N ASP A 692 66.81 -34.69 -36.51
CA ASP A 692 67.94 -35.46 -35.99
C ASP A 692 68.26 -36.64 -36.94
N SER A 693 69.19 -37.52 -36.59
CA SER A 693 69.59 -38.66 -37.43
C SER A 693 68.53 -39.79 -37.47
N PRO A 694 68.54 -40.64 -38.51
CA PRO A 694 67.72 -41.86 -38.55
C PRO A 694 67.93 -42.79 -37.34
N ASP A 695 69.14 -42.87 -36.78
CA ASP A 695 69.42 -43.66 -35.57
C ASP A 695 68.76 -43.06 -34.31
N ALA A 696 68.63 -41.73 -34.25
CA ALA A 696 67.86 -41.08 -33.20
C ALA A 696 66.35 -41.31 -33.36
N ALA A 697 65.83 -41.31 -34.60
CA ALA A 697 64.43 -41.67 -34.87
C ALA A 697 64.12 -43.12 -34.44
N ARG A 698 65.05 -44.05 -34.70
CA ARG A 698 64.91 -45.46 -34.28
C ARG A 698 64.85 -45.60 -32.76
N ARG A 699 65.71 -44.88 -32.03
CA ARG A 699 65.68 -44.87 -30.56
C ARG A 699 64.37 -44.28 -30.03
N HIS A 700 63.92 -43.14 -30.57
CA HIS A 700 62.66 -42.49 -30.18
C HIS A 700 61.46 -43.43 -30.32
N LEU A 701 61.33 -44.17 -31.43
CA LEU A 701 60.22 -45.10 -31.61
C LEU A 701 60.29 -46.33 -30.68
N VAL A 702 61.48 -46.85 -30.38
CA VAL A 702 61.65 -48.00 -29.46
C VAL A 702 61.31 -47.63 -28.02
N GLU A 703 61.49 -46.36 -27.64
CA GLU A 703 61.12 -45.84 -26.32
C GLU A 703 59.60 -45.63 -26.15
N LEU A 704 58.81 -45.68 -27.23
CA LEU A 704 57.34 -45.60 -27.16
C LEU A 704 56.72 -46.90 -26.61
N GLN A 705 55.47 -46.83 -26.17
CA GLN A 705 54.71 -48.01 -25.73
C GLN A 705 54.48 -49.01 -26.88
N ALA A 706 54.39 -50.31 -26.55
CA ALA A 706 54.41 -51.41 -27.52
C ALA A 706 53.26 -51.35 -28.55
N ASP A 707 52.13 -50.77 -28.19
CA ASP A 707 50.97 -50.52 -29.07
C ASP A 707 51.21 -49.37 -30.07
N LEU A 708 52.04 -48.39 -29.70
CA LEU A 708 52.43 -47.28 -30.58
C LEU A 708 53.53 -47.70 -31.56
N GLN A 709 54.39 -48.65 -31.17
CA GLN A 709 55.48 -49.16 -32.01
C GLN A 709 54.99 -49.87 -33.28
N THR A 710 53.82 -50.50 -33.22
CA THR A 710 53.22 -51.27 -34.32
C THR A 710 52.30 -50.44 -35.22
N ARG A 711 52.11 -49.14 -34.92
CA ARG A 711 51.27 -48.26 -35.73
C ARG A 711 51.83 -48.06 -37.13
N THR A 712 50.94 -48.12 -38.11
CA THR A 712 51.25 -47.82 -39.51
C THR A 712 51.43 -46.33 -39.73
N THR A 713 52.09 -45.98 -40.83
CA THR A 713 52.32 -44.62 -41.29
C THR A 713 51.01 -43.82 -41.44
N THR A 714 49.97 -44.45 -42.00
CA THR A 714 48.62 -43.86 -42.12
C THR A 714 47.95 -43.66 -40.76
N ALA A 715 48.11 -44.60 -39.82
CA ALA A 715 47.57 -44.44 -38.47
C ALA A 715 48.23 -43.25 -37.74
N TRP A 716 49.51 -42.97 -38.00
CA TRP A 716 50.17 -41.76 -37.49
C TRP A 716 49.70 -40.47 -38.17
N ASP A 717 49.36 -40.51 -39.46
CA ASP A 717 48.78 -39.36 -40.19
C ASP A 717 47.36 -39.03 -39.69
N GLU A 718 46.52 -40.05 -39.50
CA GLU A 718 45.18 -39.92 -38.95
C GLU A 718 45.23 -39.44 -37.49
N ASP A 719 46.11 -40.00 -36.67
CA ASP A 719 46.22 -39.60 -35.26
C ASP A 719 46.72 -38.15 -35.11
N ALA A 720 47.72 -37.74 -35.89
CA ALA A 720 48.23 -36.37 -35.86
C ALA A 720 47.20 -35.36 -36.37
N THR A 721 46.45 -35.67 -37.44
CA THR A 721 45.40 -34.79 -37.95
C THR A 721 44.18 -34.75 -37.03
N ARG A 722 43.78 -35.88 -36.45
CA ARG A 722 42.71 -35.97 -35.44
C ARG A 722 43.04 -35.14 -34.20
N LEU A 723 44.22 -35.33 -33.60
CA LEU A 723 44.61 -34.57 -32.42
C LEU A 723 44.75 -33.06 -32.73
N THR A 724 45.24 -32.70 -33.91
CA THR A 724 45.31 -31.28 -34.32
C THR A 724 43.92 -30.69 -34.53
N ASP A 725 42.98 -31.45 -35.11
CA ASP A 725 41.57 -31.05 -35.24
C ASP A 725 40.90 -30.89 -33.87
N GLU A 726 41.13 -31.83 -32.95
CA GLU A 726 40.61 -31.74 -31.58
C GLU A 726 41.14 -30.49 -30.86
N VAL A 727 42.42 -30.13 -31.02
CA VAL A 727 42.96 -28.87 -30.49
C VAL A 727 42.28 -27.67 -31.13
N ALA A 728 42.11 -27.67 -32.46
CA ALA A 728 41.48 -26.57 -33.18
C ALA A 728 40.01 -26.36 -32.76
N VAL A 729 39.23 -27.44 -32.64
CA VAL A 729 37.82 -27.42 -32.19
C VAL A 729 37.69 -26.95 -30.74
N ARG A 730 38.66 -27.29 -29.87
CA ARG A 730 38.66 -26.83 -28.47
C ARG A 730 38.99 -25.34 -28.36
N CYS A 731 39.89 -24.82 -29.20
CA CYS A 731 40.14 -23.39 -29.31
C CYS A 731 38.97 -22.63 -29.96
N PHE A 732 38.39 -23.21 -31.01
CA PHE A 732 37.37 -22.59 -31.87
C PHE A 732 36.24 -23.60 -32.15
N PRO A 733 35.19 -23.64 -31.31
CA PRO A 733 34.05 -24.52 -31.50
C PRO A 733 33.33 -24.30 -32.84
N PRO A 734 32.60 -25.31 -33.36
CA PRO A 734 31.77 -25.14 -34.55
C PRO A 734 30.77 -23.99 -34.37
N GLY A 735 30.78 -23.04 -35.32
CA GLY A 735 29.96 -21.82 -35.26
C GLY A 735 30.70 -20.58 -34.75
N THR A 736 31.99 -20.68 -34.42
CA THR A 736 32.83 -19.50 -34.12
C THR A 736 32.91 -18.58 -35.36
N PRO A 737 32.57 -17.29 -35.23
CA PRO A 737 32.61 -16.37 -36.36
C PRO A 737 34.05 -16.18 -36.90
N PRO A 738 34.26 -16.11 -38.23
CA PRO A 738 35.59 -16.00 -38.82
C PRO A 738 36.41 -14.77 -38.35
N GLU A 739 35.74 -13.74 -37.84
CA GLU A 739 36.34 -12.53 -37.30
C GLU A 739 37.13 -12.76 -36.00
N GLU A 740 36.78 -13.80 -35.23
CA GLU A 740 37.48 -14.18 -33.99
C GLU A 740 38.78 -14.95 -34.23
N LEU A 741 39.00 -15.45 -35.46
CA LEU A 741 40.24 -16.12 -35.87
C LEU A 741 41.33 -15.10 -36.24
N THR A 742 42.58 -15.39 -35.91
CA THR A 742 43.72 -14.65 -36.47
C THR A 742 43.78 -14.87 -37.99
N ALA A 743 44.36 -13.91 -38.72
CA ALA A 743 44.47 -14.01 -40.19
C ALA A 743 45.13 -15.34 -40.63
N GLU A 744 46.16 -15.76 -39.92
CA GLU A 744 46.88 -17.02 -40.15
C GLU A 744 46.00 -18.26 -39.88
N LEU A 745 45.26 -18.30 -38.76
CA LEU A 745 44.37 -19.43 -38.46
C LEU A 745 43.19 -19.51 -39.43
N ARG A 746 42.67 -18.36 -39.89
CA ARG A 746 41.63 -18.30 -40.91
C ARG A 746 42.11 -18.90 -42.23
N GLU A 747 43.32 -18.56 -42.66
CA GLU A 747 43.93 -19.13 -43.86
C GLU A 747 44.19 -20.64 -43.76
N LEU A 748 44.50 -21.15 -42.56
CA LEU A 748 44.80 -22.57 -42.35
C LEU A 748 43.55 -23.45 -42.13
N LEU A 749 42.49 -22.91 -41.54
CA LEU A 749 41.27 -23.67 -41.20
C LEU A 749 40.14 -23.47 -42.22
N VAL A 750 39.91 -22.23 -42.66
CA VAL A 750 38.72 -21.87 -43.46
C VAL A 750 38.99 -22.02 -44.95
N THR A 751 40.07 -21.43 -45.46
CA THR A 751 40.40 -21.44 -46.90
C THR A 751 40.52 -22.85 -47.50
N PRO A 752 41.17 -23.84 -46.85
CA PRO A 752 41.29 -25.20 -47.37
C PRO A 752 40.14 -26.11 -46.93
N ASN A 753 39.13 -25.59 -46.20
CA ASN A 753 38.05 -26.36 -45.58
C ASN A 753 38.58 -27.55 -44.75
N TRP A 754 39.38 -27.26 -43.71
CA TRP A 754 40.14 -28.27 -42.94
C TRP A 754 39.32 -29.52 -42.60
N SER A 755 38.10 -29.39 -42.07
CA SER A 755 37.26 -30.52 -41.66
C SER A 755 36.73 -31.38 -42.82
N GLY A 756 36.58 -30.80 -44.01
CA GLY A 756 36.15 -31.50 -45.23
C GLY A 756 37.30 -31.89 -46.17
N ALA A 757 38.54 -31.51 -45.84
CA ALA A 757 39.69 -31.73 -46.68
C ALA A 757 40.19 -33.19 -46.62
N ALA A 758 40.72 -33.66 -47.75
CA ALA A 758 41.40 -34.95 -47.81
C ALA A 758 42.56 -35.02 -46.80
N LEU A 759 42.85 -36.23 -46.31
CA LEU A 759 43.86 -36.46 -45.27
C LEU A 759 45.23 -35.86 -45.66
N GLU A 760 45.65 -36.01 -46.91
CA GLU A 760 46.92 -35.47 -47.43
C GLU A 760 47.02 -33.94 -47.28
N THR A 761 45.95 -33.22 -47.65
CA THR A 761 45.87 -31.77 -47.50
C THR A 761 45.97 -31.38 -46.03
N ARG A 762 45.23 -32.08 -45.15
CA ARG A 762 45.29 -31.83 -43.70
C ARG A 762 46.70 -32.07 -43.14
N VAL A 763 47.30 -33.21 -43.46
CA VAL A 763 48.66 -33.57 -43.02
C VAL A 763 49.69 -32.50 -43.40
N SER A 764 49.59 -31.94 -44.62
CA SER A 764 50.51 -30.88 -45.07
C SER A 764 50.44 -29.59 -44.25
N LEU A 765 49.28 -29.31 -43.65
CA LEU A 765 49.01 -28.10 -42.87
C LEU A 765 49.23 -28.28 -41.36
N VAL A 766 49.32 -29.52 -40.85
CA VAL A 766 49.44 -29.83 -39.40
C VAL A 766 50.56 -29.03 -38.74
N ALA A 767 51.77 -28.99 -39.31
CA ALA A 767 52.90 -28.29 -38.71
C ALA A 767 52.66 -26.77 -38.59
N ALA A 768 52.07 -26.15 -39.61
CA ALA A 768 51.73 -24.73 -39.59
C ALA A 768 50.59 -24.44 -38.61
N LEU A 769 49.59 -25.31 -38.56
CA LEU A 769 48.42 -25.19 -37.69
C LEU A 769 48.79 -25.38 -36.22
N LEU A 770 49.62 -26.38 -35.87
CA LEU A 770 50.13 -26.56 -34.51
C LEU A 770 50.96 -25.36 -34.03
N ARG A 771 51.69 -24.68 -34.93
CA ARG A 771 52.39 -23.43 -34.59
C ARG A 771 51.40 -22.30 -34.34
N ALA A 772 50.44 -22.09 -35.24
CA ALA A 772 49.46 -21.01 -35.12
C ALA A 772 48.58 -21.16 -33.87
N LEU A 773 48.17 -22.39 -33.55
CA LEU A 773 47.41 -22.73 -32.34
C LEU A 773 48.23 -22.52 -31.05
N ASP A 774 49.52 -22.85 -31.06
CA ASP A 774 50.42 -22.59 -29.92
C ASP A 774 50.60 -21.10 -29.66
N THR A 775 50.81 -20.30 -30.70
CA THR A 775 50.91 -18.84 -30.57
C THR A 775 49.62 -18.27 -29.97
N HIS A 776 48.46 -18.66 -30.50
CA HIS A 776 47.16 -18.22 -29.99
C HIS A 776 46.97 -18.60 -28.50
N LEU A 777 47.29 -19.84 -28.12
CA LEU A 777 47.13 -20.33 -26.75
C LEU A 777 48.12 -19.68 -25.77
N ARG A 778 49.33 -19.33 -26.22
CA ARG A 778 50.32 -18.59 -25.41
C ARG A 778 49.90 -17.15 -25.19
N ASP A 779 49.42 -16.47 -26.23
CA ASP A 779 48.96 -15.08 -26.13
C ASP A 779 47.81 -14.93 -25.11
N HIS A 780 47.02 -15.98 -24.91
CA HIS A 780 45.92 -16.01 -23.94
C HIS A 780 46.29 -16.56 -22.56
N GLU A 781 47.49 -17.11 -22.35
CA GLU A 781 47.84 -17.79 -21.08
C GLU A 781 47.87 -16.83 -19.89
N ASP A 782 48.56 -15.69 -20.04
CA ASP A 782 48.64 -14.69 -18.97
C ASP A 782 47.31 -14.00 -18.73
N HIS A 783 46.52 -13.80 -19.80
CA HIS A 783 45.18 -13.25 -19.72
C HIS A 783 44.23 -14.18 -18.94
N ASP A 784 44.19 -15.47 -19.31
CA ASP A 784 43.38 -16.51 -18.65
C ASP A 784 43.73 -16.59 -17.15
N ARG A 785 45.02 -16.62 -16.83
CA ARG A 785 45.51 -16.68 -15.44
C ARG A 785 45.09 -15.45 -14.63
N HIS A 786 45.18 -14.26 -15.24
CA HIS A 786 44.76 -13.03 -14.59
C HIS A 786 43.25 -12.98 -14.38
N GLN A 787 42.46 -13.39 -15.39
CA GLN A 787 41.00 -13.46 -15.31
C GLN A 787 40.53 -14.42 -14.21
N LEU A 788 41.09 -15.64 -14.13
CA LEU A 788 40.75 -16.59 -13.07
C LEU A 788 41.03 -16.04 -11.68
N LYS A 789 42.17 -15.34 -11.50
CA LYS A 789 42.52 -14.70 -10.23
C LYS A 789 41.53 -13.58 -9.87
N GLN A 790 41.19 -12.72 -10.82
CA GLN A 790 40.20 -11.65 -10.62
C GLN A 790 38.82 -12.22 -10.28
N ILE A 791 38.36 -13.25 -10.98
CA ILE A 791 37.09 -13.93 -10.72
C ILE A 791 37.07 -14.49 -9.29
N ALA A 792 38.14 -15.14 -8.85
CA ALA A 792 38.24 -15.68 -7.50
C ALA A 792 38.18 -14.58 -6.42
N GLU A 793 38.90 -13.47 -6.61
CA GLU A 793 38.87 -12.31 -5.71
C GLU A 793 37.47 -11.66 -5.67
N GLN A 794 36.83 -11.49 -6.83
CA GLN A 794 35.47 -10.95 -6.92
C GLN A 794 34.43 -11.87 -6.27
N ARG A 795 34.53 -13.19 -6.47
CA ARG A 795 33.67 -14.19 -5.83
C ARG A 795 33.77 -14.07 -4.30
N ALA A 796 35.00 -14.08 -3.77
CA ALA A 796 35.23 -13.96 -2.34
C ALA A 796 34.67 -12.65 -1.75
N ARG A 797 34.85 -11.52 -2.45
CA ARG A 797 34.32 -10.22 -2.02
C ARG A 797 32.79 -10.21 -2.02
N ARG A 798 32.15 -10.64 -3.10
CA ARG A 798 30.69 -10.70 -3.21
C ARG A 798 30.07 -11.64 -2.19
N THR A 799 30.69 -12.79 -1.91
CA THR A 799 30.26 -13.69 -0.84
C THR A 799 30.34 -13.02 0.53
N ALA A 800 31.44 -12.31 0.82
CA ALA A 800 31.57 -11.56 2.07
C ALA A 800 30.54 -10.44 2.21
N ASP A 801 30.23 -9.73 1.11
CA ASP A 801 29.20 -8.69 1.08
C ASP A 801 27.80 -9.30 1.35
N LEU A 802 27.49 -10.47 0.75
CA LEU A 802 26.25 -11.20 1.02
C LEU A 802 26.15 -11.68 2.48
N ASP A 803 27.24 -12.20 3.05
CA ASP A 803 27.28 -12.64 4.44
C ASP A 803 27.08 -11.46 5.40
N ALA A 804 27.65 -10.30 5.10
CA ALA A 804 27.44 -9.07 5.87
C ALA A 804 25.98 -8.58 5.77
N ALA A 805 25.38 -8.60 4.57
CA ALA A 805 23.97 -8.24 4.38
C ALA A 805 23.03 -9.20 5.15
N ARG A 806 23.30 -10.52 5.10
CA ARG A 806 22.55 -11.53 5.85
C ARG A 806 22.68 -11.35 7.36
N LEU A 807 23.87 -11.01 7.85
CA LEU A 807 24.09 -10.70 9.27
C LEU A 807 23.25 -9.47 9.67
N GLY A 808 23.32 -8.38 8.91
CA GLY A 808 22.52 -7.16 9.15
C GLY A 808 21.02 -7.42 9.15
N TYR A 809 20.52 -8.24 8.21
CA TYR A 809 19.12 -8.68 8.21
C TYR A 809 18.76 -9.48 9.47
N SER A 810 19.60 -10.43 9.89
CA SER A 810 19.34 -11.24 11.09
C SER A 810 19.33 -10.42 12.38
N GLU A 811 20.21 -9.42 12.50
CA GLU A 811 20.26 -8.51 13.65
C GLU A 811 19.02 -7.60 13.69
N ALA A 812 18.60 -7.09 12.52
CA ALA A 812 17.39 -6.29 12.39
C ALA A 812 16.13 -7.11 12.73
N GLU A 813 16.02 -8.35 12.25
CA GLU A 813 14.92 -9.27 12.55
C GLU A 813 14.82 -9.56 14.05
N GLN A 814 15.94 -9.87 14.70
CA GLN A 814 15.98 -10.10 16.15
C GLN A 814 15.57 -8.85 16.94
N THR A 815 16.06 -7.68 16.53
CA THR A 815 15.75 -6.39 17.16
C THR A 815 14.27 -6.08 17.06
N VAL A 816 13.68 -6.19 15.86
CA VAL A 816 12.24 -5.97 15.63
C VAL A 816 11.40 -6.95 16.43
N ARG A 817 11.76 -8.23 16.46
CA ARG A 817 11.03 -9.27 17.20
C ARG A 817 11.07 -9.04 18.71
N ALA A 818 12.23 -8.67 19.25
CA ALA A 818 12.39 -8.34 20.67
C ALA A 818 11.58 -7.08 21.03
N HIS A 819 11.68 -6.03 20.19
CA HIS A 819 10.93 -4.79 20.38
C HIS A 819 9.42 -5.03 20.34
N ARG A 820 8.90 -5.78 19.37
CA ARG A 820 7.47 -6.15 19.28
C ARG A 820 6.96 -6.88 20.50
N THR A 821 7.74 -7.85 20.99
CA THR A 821 7.37 -8.63 22.17
C THR A 821 7.30 -7.72 23.41
N SER A 822 8.30 -6.86 23.58
CA SER A 822 8.34 -5.87 24.66
C SER A 822 7.19 -4.87 24.56
N LEU A 823 6.94 -4.35 23.35
CA LEU A 823 5.90 -3.37 23.07
C LEU A 823 4.51 -3.94 23.33
N ALA A 824 4.20 -5.14 22.82
CA ALA A 824 2.91 -5.78 23.07
C ALA A 824 2.67 -6.05 24.56
N ALA A 825 3.69 -6.49 25.30
CA ALA A 825 3.63 -6.63 26.75
C ALA A 825 3.43 -5.27 27.46
N GLY A 826 4.10 -4.22 26.97
CA GLY A 826 3.95 -2.84 27.43
C GLY A 826 2.54 -2.29 27.21
N ILE A 827 1.99 -2.43 26.00
CA ILE A 827 0.63 -2.04 25.64
C ILE A 827 -0.38 -2.76 26.54
N LYS A 828 -0.30 -4.09 26.67
CA LYS A 828 -1.19 -4.86 27.56
C LYS A 828 -1.10 -4.41 29.01
N THR A 829 0.11 -4.13 29.50
CA THR A 829 0.31 -3.66 30.87
C THR A 829 -0.30 -2.28 31.07
N MET A 830 -0.13 -1.38 30.11
CA MET A 830 -0.73 -0.05 30.13
C MET A 830 -2.26 -0.14 30.08
N LEU A 831 -2.83 -0.88 29.12
CA LEU A 831 -4.28 -1.07 29.01
C LEU A 831 -4.89 -1.73 30.25
N ARG A 832 -4.15 -2.60 30.93
CA ARG A 832 -4.57 -3.15 32.23
C ARG A 832 -4.64 -2.08 33.32
N LYS A 833 -3.66 -1.16 33.37
CA LYS A 833 -3.71 -0.01 34.29
C LYS A 833 -4.88 0.91 33.97
N VAL A 834 -5.10 1.23 32.68
CA VAL A 834 -6.25 2.03 32.23
C VAL A 834 -7.57 1.35 32.65
N ALA A 835 -7.69 0.04 32.46
CA ALA A 835 -8.88 -0.70 32.86
C ALA A 835 -9.13 -0.64 34.38
N ALA A 836 -8.07 -0.74 35.19
CA ALA A 836 -8.17 -0.65 36.65
C ALA A 836 -8.57 0.76 37.12
N GLU A 837 -7.95 1.81 36.58
CA GLU A 837 -8.35 3.20 36.89
C GLU A 837 -9.76 3.51 36.38
N PHE A 838 -10.16 2.94 35.24
CA PHE A 838 -11.51 3.12 34.71
C PHE A 838 -12.56 2.47 35.60
N ASP A 839 -12.30 1.27 36.11
CA ASP A 839 -13.16 0.61 37.10
C ASP A 839 -13.26 1.42 38.39
N ARG A 840 -12.11 1.89 38.90
CA ARG A 840 -12.01 2.68 40.14
C ARG A 840 -12.81 3.99 40.04
N LEU A 841 -12.54 4.81 39.02
CA LEU A 841 -13.27 6.05 38.78
C LEU A 841 -14.76 5.80 38.55
N ASP A 842 -15.12 4.67 37.93
CA ASP A 842 -16.53 4.37 37.74
C ASP A 842 -17.25 4.10 39.05
N GLN A 843 -16.65 3.30 39.93
CA GLN A 843 -17.23 2.96 41.25
C GLN A 843 -17.25 4.16 42.21
N GLU A 844 -16.17 4.95 42.26
CA GLU A 844 -16.07 6.13 43.15
C GLU A 844 -17.10 7.21 42.81
N TYR A 845 -17.44 7.35 41.53
CA TYR A 845 -18.32 8.41 41.04
C TYR A 845 -19.64 7.85 40.44
N GLY A 846 -20.35 7.01 41.21
CA GLY A 846 -21.77 6.69 41.00
C GLY A 846 -22.08 5.58 39.99
N GLY A 847 -21.07 4.90 39.44
CA GLY A 847 -21.21 3.72 38.60
C GLY A 847 -21.14 2.40 39.37
N TYR A 848 -21.33 1.28 38.66
CA TYR A 848 -21.32 -0.08 39.23
C TYR A 848 -20.07 -0.88 38.83
N GLY A 849 -19.09 -0.23 38.20
CA GLY A 849 -17.83 -0.84 37.76
C GLY A 849 -17.74 -0.98 36.24
N ALA A 850 -16.51 -0.85 35.75
CA ALA A 850 -16.16 -0.78 34.34
C ALA A 850 -14.89 -1.59 34.02
N GLY A 851 -14.63 -1.82 32.75
CA GLY A 851 -13.49 -2.61 32.29
C GLY A 851 -13.25 -2.45 30.81
N LEU A 852 -12.12 -2.98 30.34
CA LEU A 852 -11.72 -2.95 28.93
C LEU A 852 -11.47 -4.36 28.41
N ASP A 853 -11.90 -4.59 27.17
CA ASP A 853 -11.53 -5.77 26.39
C ASP A 853 -10.60 -5.35 25.26
N TYR A 854 -9.43 -5.99 25.16
CA TYR A 854 -8.34 -5.60 24.27
C TYR A 854 -7.63 -6.84 23.73
N PRO A 855 -8.18 -7.52 22.72
CA PRO A 855 -7.52 -8.66 22.11
C PRO A 855 -6.19 -8.22 21.48
N GLU A 856 -5.14 -9.02 21.66
CA GLU A 856 -3.84 -8.78 21.01
C GLU A 856 -3.95 -9.09 19.51
N PRO A 857 -3.73 -8.10 18.63
CA PRO A 857 -3.74 -8.32 17.19
C PRO A 857 -2.42 -8.95 16.72
N GLU A 858 -2.47 -9.67 15.60
CA GLU A 858 -1.27 -10.16 14.94
C GLU A 858 -0.40 -8.99 14.42
N PRO A 859 0.94 -9.01 14.63
CA PRO A 859 1.83 -7.97 14.11
C PRO A 859 1.81 -7.93 12.56
N PRO A 860 1.80 -6.73 11.93
CA PRO A 860 1.80 -6.64 10.48
C PRO A 860 3.14 -7.08 9.88
N SER A 861 3.10 -7.77 8.74
CA SER A 861 4.28 -8.15 7.94
C SER A 861 4.73 -7.06 6.95
N GLU A 862 3.80 -6.18 6.54
CA GLU A 862 4.06 -5.09 5.60
C GLU A 862 4.70 -3.88 6.31
N PRO A 863 5.72 -3.22 5.71
CA PRO A 863 6.44 -2.11 6.34
C PRO A 863 5.55 -0.89 6.64
N ASP A 864 4.60 -0.59 5.76
CA ASP A 864 3.79 0.65 5.82
C ASP A 864 2.47 0.49 6.58
N LYS A 865 2.10 -0.74 6.95
CA LYS A 865 0.80 -1.03 7.54
C LYS A 865 0.82 -0.80 9.07
N PRO A 866 -0.03 0.07 9.63
CA PRO A 866 0.00 0.35 11.07
C PRO A 866 -0.40 -0.89 11.89
N TRP A 867 0.25 -1.11 13.03
CA TRP A 867 -0.11 -2.18 13.97
C TRP A 867 -1.36 -1.79 14.77
N ARG A 868 -2.54 -2.17 14.25
CA ARG A 868 -3.83 -1.72 14.78
C ARG A 868 -4.29 -2.55 15.98
N TRP A 869 -4.23 -1.97 17.17
CA TRP A 869 -4.87 -2.49 18.36
C TRP A 869 -6.33 -2.03 18.46
N THR A 870 -7.14 -2.76 19.21
CA THR A 870 -8.54 -2.44 19.44
C THR A 870 -8.87 -2.51 20.92
N VAL A 871 -9.70 -1.57 21.38
CA VAL A 871 -10.17 -1.52 22.76
C VAL A 871 -11.68 -1.38 22.76
N SER A 872 -12.36 -2.28 23.47
CA SER A 872 -13.81 -2.28 23.65
C SER A 872 -14.16 -2.09 25.13
N PRO A 873 -14.64 -0.90 25.53
CA PRO A 873 -15.10 -0.66 26.89
C PRO A 873 -16.32 -1.52 27.25
N LYS A 874 -16.41 -1.91 28.53
CA LYS A 874 -17.54 -2.65 29.11
C LYS A 874 -17.85 -2.08 30.49
N TRP A 875 -19.11 -2.02 30.90
CA TRP A 875 -19.49 -1.60 32.25
C TRP A 875 -20.78 -2.25 32.72
N ARG A 876 -20.99 -2.24 34.04
CA ARG A 876 -22.23 -2.73 34.65
C ARG A 876 -23.28 -1.62 34.66
N ARG A 877 -24.52 -1.97 34.29
CA ARG A 877 -25.66 -1.03 34.27
C ARG A 877 -26.44 -1.00 35.59
N ALA A 878 -26.29 -2.03 36.41
CA ALA A 878 -26.86 -2.14 37.75
C ALA A 878 -25.95 -3.01 38.63
N GLU A 879 -26.06 -2.84 39.94
CA GLU A 879 -25.32 -3.64 40.92
C GLU A 879 -25.60 -5.14 40.73
N GLY A 880 -24.55 -5.97 40.83
CA GLY A 880 -24.64 -7.42 40.66
C GLY A 880 -24.80 -7.94 39.21
N GLN A 881 -25.03 -7.08 38.22
CA GLN A 881 -25.17 -7.49 36.81
C GLN A 881 -23.82 -7.75 36.11
N ARG A 882 -23.84 -8.49 34.99
CA ARG A 882 -22.64 -8.68 34.14
C ARG A 882 -22.25 -7.37 33.44
N MET A 883 -20.97 -7.24 33.10
CA MET A 883 -20.50 -6.11 32.29
C MET A 883 -21.03 -6.24 30.86
N SER A 884 -21.67 -5.18 30.38
CA SER A 884 -22.22 -5.07 29.03
C SER A 884 -21.29 -4.27 28.13
N ALA A 885 -21.19 -4.64 26.86
CA ALA A 885 -20.42 -3.90 25.87
C ALA A 885 -20.98 -2.49 25.64
N TYR A 886 -20.07 -1.56 25.33
CA TYR A 886 -20.41 -0.15 25.08
C TYR A 886 -21.36 0.06 23.87
N THR A 887 -21.41 -0.89 22.94
CA THR A 887 -22.24 -0.84 21.72
C THR A 887 -23.73 -1.10 21.97
N LEU A 888 -24.12 -1.56 23.16
CA LEU A 888 -25.52 -1.75 23.51
C LEU A 888 -26.21 -0.39 23.72
N ARG A 889 -27.37 -0.21 23.08
CA ARG A 889 -28.17 1.03 23.13
C ARG A 889 -28.30 1.53 24.57
N SER A 890 -27.90 2.78 24.80
CA SER A 890 -27.88 3.43 26.10
C SER A 890 -28.36 4.87 26.00
N ASN A 891 -28.67 5.49 27.14
CA ASN A 891 -28.81 6.94 27.20
C ASN A 891 -27.45 7.60 26.88
N THR A 892 -27.45 8.59 25.97
CA THR A 892 -26.28 9.37 25.56
C THR A 892 -25.55 9.98 26.75
N ALA A 893 -26.28 10.44 27.78
CA ALA A 893 -25.66 11.01 28.99
C ALA A 893 -24.77 10.00 29.74
N GLN A 894 -25.17 8.72 29.79
CA GLN A 894 -24.33 7.67 30.36
C GLN A 894 -23.12 7.37 29.46
N MET A 895 -23.24 7.49 28.13
CA MET A 895 -22.11 7.26 27.23
C MET A 895 -21.06 8.35 27.38
N ASP A 896 -21.49 9.60 27.48
CA ASP A 896 -20.61 10.76 27.67
C ASP A 896 -19.92 10.68 29.04
N GLU A 897 -20.65 10.30 30.09
CA GLU A 897 -20.08 10.07 31.43
C GLU A 897 -18.99 8.99 31.42
N LYS A 898 -19.23 7.83 30.78
CA LYS A 898 -18.23 6.75 30.69
C LYS A 898 -17.06 7.15 29.81
N ALA A 899 -17.28 7.89 28.72
CA ALA A 899 -16.22 8.38 27.87
C ALA A 899 -15.29 9.34 28.62
N VAL A 900 -15.84 10.23 29.45
CA VAL A 900 -15.08 11.13 30.35
C VAL A 900 -14.24 10.33 31.33
N LYS A 901 -14.85 9.38 32.05
CA LYS A 901 -14.15 8.51 32.99
C LYS A 901 -13.02 7.71 32.32
N LEU A 902 -13.22 7.25 31.09
CA LEU A 902 -12.20 6.54 30.32
C LEU A 902 -11.02 7.44 29.93
N VAL A 903 -11.28 8.69 29.53
CA VAL A 903 -10.22 9.69 29.25
C VAL A 903 -9.40 9.98 30.51
N CYS A 904 -10.06 10.21 31.65
CA CYS A 904 -9.40 10.42 32.93
C CYS A 904 -8.60 9.19 33.37
N ALA A 905 -9.15 7.98 33.20
CA ALA A 905 -8.45 6.74 33.52
C ALA A 905 -7.19 6.55 32.65
N ALA A 906 -7.26 6.86 31.36
CA ALA A 906 -6.12 6.78 30.45
C ALA A 906 -5.02 7.80 30.82
N ALA A 907 -5.41 9.01 31.22
CA ALA A 907 -4.51 10.01 31.75
C ALA A 907 -3.82 9.58 33.06
N LEU A 908 -4.58 9.03 34.01
CA LEU A 908 -4.06 8.60 35.33
C LEU A 908 -3.18 7.34 35.25
N ALA A 909 -3.51 6.39 34.37
CA ALA A 909 -2.80 5.12 34.23
C ALA A 909 -1.32 5.27 33.82
N ARG A 910 -0.94 6.39 33.19
CA ARG A 910 0.45 6.71 32.83
C ARG A 910 1.34 6.95 34.07
N GLY A 911 0.74 7.18 35.25
CA GLY A 911 1.41 7.00 36.55
C GLY A 911 2.47 8.05 36.89
N GLY A 912 2.23 9.33 36.59
CA GLY A 912 3.09 10.41 37.06
C GLY A 912 2.30 11.45 37.87
N ASP A 913 2.88 11.95 38.96
CA ASP A 913 2.40 13.16 39.68
C ASP A 913 2.58 14.45 38.85
N ARG A 914 2.87 14.33 37.55
CA ARG A 914 3.09 15.47 36.66
C ARG A 914 1.75 16.13 36.32
N PRO A 915 1.65 17.46 36.45
CA PRO A 915 0.41 18.16 36.13
C PRO A 915 -0.11 17.94 34.70
N LEU A 916 -1.41 17.68 34.54
CA LEU A 916 -2.07 17.51 33.25
C LEU A 916 -3.15 18.57 33.04
N LEU A 917 -3.28 19.08 31.81
CA LEU A 917 -4.36 19.98 31.41
C LEU A 917 -5.39 19.26 30.53
N LEU A 918 -6.61 19.09 31.01
CA LEU A 918 -7.75 18.59 30.23
C LEU A 918 -8.59 19.77 29.76
N ILE A 919 -8.80 19.94 28.46
CA ILE A 919 -9.60 21.03 27.89
C ILE A 919 -10.88 20.45 27.27
N LEU A 920 -12.03 21.02 27.58
CA LEU A 920 -13.36 20.58 27.14
C LEU A 920 -14.12 21.75 26.49
N ASP A 921 -14.16 21.82 25.16
CA ASP A 921 -15.05 22.74 24.44
C ASP A 921 -16.52 22.31 24.55
N GLU A 922 -17.43 23.27 24.59
CA GLU A 922 -18.88 23.04 24.69
C GLU A 922 -19.34 22.14 25.85
N LEU A 923 -18.71 22.28 27.02
CA LEU A 923 -19.07 21.57 28.24
C LEU A 923 -20.58 21.72 28.54
N GLY A 924 -21.30 20.60 28.53
CA GLY A 924 -22.74 20.53 28.73
C GLY A 924 -23.59 20.18 27.49
N ARG A 925 -22.98 20.14 26.29
CA ARG A 925 -23.63 19.68 25.05
C ARG A 925 -24.08 18.21 25.22
N ASN A 926 -25.33 17.89 24.86
CA ASN A 926 -25.96 16.56 24.97
C ASN A 926 -26.26 16.02 26.39
N LEU A 927 -25.97 16.77 27.45
CA LEU A 927 -26.33 16.38 28.83
C LEU A 927 -27.71 16.94 29.24
N GLY A 928 -28.56 16.10 29.85
CA GLY A 928 -29.82 16.54 30.46
C GLY A 928 -29.61 17.40 31.73
N LYS A 929 -30.63 18.16 32.16
CA LYS A 929 -30.53 19.11 33.29
C LYS A 929 -29.96 18.50 34.59
N GLN A 930 -30.29 17.25 34.93
CA GLN A 930 -29.74 16.57 36.11
C GLN A 930 -28.27 16.15 35.91
N HIS A 931 -27.94 15.57 34.77
CA HIS A 931 -26.59 15.08 34.46
C HIS A 931 -25.54 16.18 34.30
N ARG A 932 -25.95 17.42 34.00
CA ARG A 932 -25.06 18.57 33.91
C ARG A 932 -24.42 18.95 35.24
N ARG A 933 -25.19 18.92 36.33
CA ARG A 933 -24.68 19.21 37.68
C ARG A 933 -23.72 18.11 38.14
N GLU A 934 -24.06 16.87 37.84
CA GLU A 934 -23.24 15.69 38.15
C GLU A 934 -21.90 15.72 37.39
N ALA A 935 -21.90 16.12 36.11
CA ALA A 935 -20.70 16.24 35.30
C ALA A 935 -19.74 17.32 35.81
N VAL A 936 -20.25 18.52 36.14
CA VAL A 936 -19.42 19.60 36.69
C VAL A 936 -18.80 19.19 38.03
N ALA A 937 -19.58 18.56 38.92
CA ALA A 937 -19.10 18.05 40.20
C ALA A 937 -18.13 16.86 40.06
N LEU A 938 -18.22 16.09 38.97
CA LEU A 938 -17.27 15.03 38.65
C LEU A 938 -15.92 15.62 38.24
N PHE A 939 -15.91 16.61 37.34
CA PHE A 939 -14.67 17.27 36.89
C PHE A 939 -13.97 18.04 37.99
N GLU A 940 -14.73 18.72 38.85
CA GLU A 940 -14.21 19.39 40.03
C GLU A 940 -13.51 18.39 40.96
N ARG A 941 -14.16 17.28 41.30
CA ARG A 941 -13.58 16.26 42.19
C ARG A 941 -12.33 15.60 41.59
N ILE A 942 -12.40 15.17 40.33
CA ILE A 942 -11.24 14.59 39.64
C ILE A 942 -10.08 15.59 39.57
N GLY A 943 -10.35 16.87 39.31
CA GLY A 943 -9.32 17.90 39.23
C GLY A 943 -8.72 18.30 40.58
N ASN A 944 -9.45 18.11 41.69
CA ASN A 944 -8.95 18.39 43.04
C ASN A 944 -8.19 17.18 43.63
N ASP A 945 -8.67 15.97 43.38
CA ASP A 945 -8.11 14.73 43.93
C ASP A 945 -6.85 14.29 43.16
N HIS A 946 -6.67 14.79 41.95
CA HIS A 946 -5.53 14.49 41.07
C HIS A 946 -4.86 15.77 40.58
N ASN A 947 -3.58 15.71 40.19
CA ASN A 947 -2.85 16.87 39.64
C ASN A 947 -3.31 17.23 38.21
N ILE A 948 -4.60 17.45 38.03
CA ILE A 948 -5.28 17.68 36.75
C ILE A 948 -6.01 19.01 36.82
N THR A 949 -5.70 19.91 35.89
CA THR A 949 -6.51 21.11 35.65
C THR A 949 -7.50 20.80 34.54
N VAL A 950 -8.80 20.95 34.81
CA VAL A 950 -9.85 20.79 33.79
C VAL A 950 -10.33 22.18 33.35
N VAL A 951 -10.23 22.53 32.07
CA VAL A 951 -10.70 23.80 31.52
C VAL A 951 -11.89 23.55 30.60
N GLY A 952 -13.09 23.97 31.01
CA GLY A 952 -14.32 23.77 30.24
C GLY A 952 -14.88 25.06 29.65
N ALA A 953 -15.08 25.15 28.34
CA ALA A 953 -15.87 26.22 27.73
C ALA A 953 -17.37 25.91 27.87
N LEU A 954 -18.10 26.74 28.61
CA LEU A 954 -19.49 26.49 28.99
C LEU A 954 -20.49 26.83 27.89
N GLN A 955 -21.56 26.04 27.82
CA GLN A 955 -22.81 26.44 27.17
C GLN A 955 -23.60 27.45 28.02
N ASP A 956 -24.47 28.25 27.39
CA ASP A 956 -25.18 29.37 28.04
C ASP A 956 -26.03 28.96 29.24
N ASP A 957 -26.61 27.77 29.16
CA ASP A 957 -27.49 27.21 30.17
C ASP A 957 -26.74 26.48 31.30
N MET A 958 -25.41 26.34 31.20
CA MET A 958 -24.53 25.73 32.20
C MET A 958 -23.95 26.74 33.20
N GLU A 959 -23.93 28.03 32.84
CA GLU A 959 -23.25 29.08 33.60
C GLU A 959 -23.68 29.14 35.09
N ARG A 960 -24.98 28.99 35.35
CA ARG A 960 -25.54 29.05 36.72
C ARG A 960 -25.07 27.92 37.63
N TYR A 961 -24.73 26.76 37.05
CA TYR A 961 -24.27 25.58 37.80
C TYR A 961 -22.75 25.57 37.95
N ALA A 962 -22.04 26.19 37.01
CA ALA A 962 -20.59 26.21 36.97
C ALA A 962 -19.98 27.15 38.02
N ILE A 963 -20.59 28.31 38.29
CA ILE A 963 -20.00 29.33 39.20
C ILE A 963 -19.76 28.75 40.61
N GLU A 964 -20.67 27.92 41.13
CA GLU A 964 -20.55 27.35 42.48
C GLU A 964 -19.54 26.21 42.58
N ALA A 965 -19.26 25.50 41.48
CA ALA A 965 -18.43 24.28 41.45
C ALA A 965 -17.09 24.47 40.72
N SER A 966 -16.81 25.65 40.19
CA SER A 966 -15.54 25.95 39.53
C SER A 966 -14.53 26.48 40.55
N GLY A 967 -13.31 25.97 40.53
CA GLY A 967 -12.19 26.60 41.24
C GLY A 967 -11.86 27.99 40.70
N LEU A 968 -12.06 28.18 39.39
CA LEU A 968 -11.87 29.45 38.69
C LEU A 968 -12.93 29.62 37.60
N TYR A 969 -13.61 30.76 37.62
CA TYR A 969 -14.60 31.14 36.63
C TYR A 969 -14.09 32.34 35.81
N ILE A 970 -14.08 32.21 34.49
CA ILE A 970 -13.61 33.23 33.53
C ILE A 970 -14.77 33.58 32.60
N LYS A 971 -15.16 34.86 32.53
CA LYS A 971 -16.18 35.34 31.59
C LYS A 971 -15.58 36.29 30.57
N LEU A 972 -15.57 35.86 29.31
CA LEU A 972 -15.17 36.68 28.16
C LEU A 972 -16.36 37.56 27.73
N ARG A 973 -16.16 38.88 27.59
CA ARG A 973 -17.24 39.83 27.33
C ARG A 973 -17.01 40.65 26.08
N ARG A 974 -18.05 40.73 25.23
CA ARG A 974 -18.11 41.60 24.05
C ARG A 974 -19.47 42.27 24.00
N ARG A 975 -19.54 43.56 24.36
CA ARG A 975 -20.81 44.30 24.49
C ARG A 975 -21.47 44.66 23.17
N SER A 976 -20.71 44.82 22.10
CA SER A 976 -21.22 45.27 20.80
C SER A 976 -20.50 44.60 19.65
N ASP A 977 -21.21 44.39 18.54
CA ASP A 977 -20.62 43.93 17.28
C ASP A 977 -19.64 44.93 16.65
N THR A 978 -19.65 46.18 17.13
CA THR A 978 -18.71 47.24 16.72
C THR A 978 -17.33 47.15 17.39
N MET A 979 -17.15 46.27 18.37
CA MET A 979 -15.87 46.07 19.05
C MET A 979 -15.06 44.97 18.36
N ALA A 980 -13.80 45.27 18.03
CA ALA A 980 -12.88 44.30 17.43
C ALA A 980 -12.41 43.25 18.45
N TYR A 981 -12.07 43.67 19.67
CA TYR A 981 -11.63 42.81 20.76
C TYR A 981 -12.64 42.83 21.92
N ASN A 982 -12.53 41.83 22.79
CA ASN A 982 -13.29 41.71 24.03
C ASN A 982 -12.88 42.78 25.05
N GLU A 983 -13.77 43.04 26.01
CA GLU A 983 -13.43 43.76 27.23
C GLU A 983 -12.51 42.91 28.13
N GLU A 984 -12.00 43.55 29.20
CA GLU A 984 -11.32 42.84 30.28
C GLU A 984 -12.17 41.66 30.79
N PRO A 985 -11.62 40.42 30.80
CA PRO A 985 -12.34 39.26 31.28
C PRO A 985 -12.71 39.41 32.76
N VAL A 986 -13.91 38.96 33.12
CA VAL A 986 -14.26 38.85 34.54
C VAL A 986 -13.71 37.53 35.04
N VAL A 987 -12.81 37.57 36.01
CA VAL A 987 -12.16 36.39 36.57
C VAL A 987 -12.48 36.30 38.06
N VAL A 988 -13.05 35.18 38.48
CA VAL A 988 -13.53 34.97 39.86
C VAL A 988 -13.03 33.62 40.34
N GLY A 989 -12.26 33.59 41.44
CA GLY A 989 -11.92 32.35 42.14
C GLY A 989 -13.07 31.91 43.06
N ASN A 990 -13.15 30.61 43.37
CA ASN A 990 -14.00 30.16 44.48
C ASN A 990 -13.39 30.55 45.83
N ASP A 991 -14.13 30.34 46.92
CA ASP A 991 -13.70 30.70 48.29
C ASP A 991 -12.29 30.20 48.66
N ALA A 992 -11.84 29.06 48.10
CA ALA A 992 -10.51 28.51 48.34
C ALA A 992 -9.39 29.16 47.48
N ASN A 993 -9.73 29.77 46.34
CA ASN A 993 -8.78 30.30 45.36
C ASN A 993 -8.84 31.82 45.17
N THR A 994 -9.83 32.53 45.73
CA THR A 994 -10.02 33.99 45.56
C THR A 994 -8.73 34.78 45.83
N ASP A 995 -8.12 34.60 47.01
CA ASP A 995 -6.89 35.31 47.39
C ASP A 995 -5.73 35.03 46.42
N ARG A 996 -5.64 33.79 45.93
CA ARG A 996 -4.59 33.39 44.98
C ARG A 996 -4.82 34.01 43.61
N VAL A 997 -6.06 34.08 43.15
CA VAL A 997 -6.42 34.71 41.86
C VAL A 997 -6.14 36.20 41.90
N GLU A 998 -6.49 36.89 42.98
CA GLU A 998 -6.19 38.32 43.16
C GLU A 998 -4.68 38.59 43.21
N LEU A 999 -3.93 37.74 43.92
CA LEU A 999 -2.47 37.81 43.96
C LEU A 999 -1.85 37.64 42.57
N LEU A 1000 -2.28 36.63 41.81
CA LEU A 1000 -1.79 36.38 40.45
C LEU A 1000 -2.15 37.51 39.49
N HIS A 1001 -3.38 38.03 39.57
CA HIS A 1001 -3.82 39.17 38.76
C HIS A 1001 -2.97 40.42 39.02
N SER A 1002 -2.76 40.75 40.30
CA SER A 1002 -1.92 41.87 40.73
C SER A 1002 -0.47 41.70 40.25
N TRP A 1003 0.10 40.50 40.44
CA TRP A 1003 1.46 40.18 40.03
C TRP A 1003 1.66 40.29 38.52
N MET A 1004 0.79 39.69 37.70
CA MET A 1004 0.87 39.78 36.23
C MET A 1004 0.76 41.23 35.74
N SER A 1005 -0.11 42.03 36.37
CA SER A 1005 -0.33 43.44 36.00
C SER A 1005 0.80 44.38 36.47
N SER A 1006 1.55 43.97 37.51
CA SER A 1006 2.66 44.73 38.09
C SER A 1006 3.91 44.75 37.23
N TYR A 1007 4.05 43.85 36.26
CA TYR A 1007 5.29 43.69 35.50
C TYR A 1007 5.69 44.99 34.79
N ARG A 1008 6.93 45.45 35.04
CA ARG A 1008 7.60 46.50 34.28
C ARG A 1008 9.00 46.02 33.92
N PRO A 1009 9.48 46.22 32.68
CA PRO A 1009 10.85 45.87 32.33
C PRO A 1009 11.83 46.65 33.21
N GLY A 1010 12.81 45.96 33.81
CA GLY A 1010 13.86 46.58 34.61
C GLY A 1010 13.58 46.76 36.11
N THR A 1011 12.46 46.24 36.66
CA THR A 1011 12.14 46.34 38.10
C THR A 1011 12.43 45.09 38.93
N LEU A 1012 13.11 44.08 38.40
CA LEU A 1012 13.55 42.89 39.17
C LEU A 1012 15.01 42.57 38.86
N ASP A 1013 15.91 43.43 39.32
CA ASP A 1013 17.34 43.15 39.49
C ASP A 1013 17.86 43.98 40.67
N VAL A 1014 17.25 43.78 41.85
CA VAL A 1014 17.82 44.27 43.11
C VAL A 1014 17.62 43.21 44.20
N GLU A 1015 18.77 42.68 44.63
CA GLU A 1015 19.06 42.02 45.91
C GLU A 1015 18.66 40.54 46.14
N SER A 1016 19.64 39.65 45.90
CA SER A 1016 20.07 38.69 46.93
C SER A 1016 21.60 38.46 46.89
N THR A 1017 22.34 39.54 47.09
CA THR A 1017 23.66 39.42 47.75
C THR A 1017 23.43 39.09 49.22
N GLY A 1018 23.94 37.96 49.71
CA GLY A 1018 24.27 37.86 51.13
C GLY A 1018 24.05 36.51 51.82
N THR A 1019 25.17 35.84 52.05
CA THR A 1019 25.57 35.10 53.27
C THR A 1019 25.11 33.66 53.52
N ALA A 1020 26.16 32.84 53.68
CA ALA A 1020 26.30 31.46 54.20
C ALA A 1020 26.11 30.32 53.20
#